data_AF-A0A661CHK9-F1
#
_entry.id   AF-A0A661CHK9-F1
#
_cell.length_a   1.000
_cell.length_b   1.000
_cell.length_c   1.000
_cell.angle_alpha   90.00
_cell.angle_beta   90.00
_cell.angle_gamma   90.00
#
_symmetry.space_group_name_H-M   'P 1'
#
loop_
_entity.id
_entity.type
_entity.pdbx_description
1 polymer ?
#
loop_
_entity_poly.entity_id
_entity_poly.type
_entity_poly.pdbx_seq_one_letter_code
_entity_poly.pdbx_strand_id
1 'polypeptide(L)'
;MPNRISEIPYNYTSFSDREIVIRFLGEPMWDIVQELRGQRKTGRSAKMLFEVLGDMWVISRNPFIQDDLVENRKRWESLRHALHHRLDQIRERAQKNDNQLALELESNAREAVALFEQDLLSIAERRRKVMQRLARVTKKHNIQFDGLARVSHVTDATDWRVEYPFAIATPDSEKEMAALVAASIELGLTVIPRGGGTGYTGGAIPLTVDSIVINTEKLEGLGEVIYRTLPGREGEVATVRAEAGVVTRRVSDLADKNGLVFAVDPTSQDASTIGGNIAMNAGGKKAVMWGTTLDNLVSWRMVTPDSQWLEVERLNHNLGKIHDVEMAEFRITRYQPDGINPIGEPETIAIPANELRKAGLGKDVTNKFLGGLPGIQKEGCDGLITSGVFVLHRMATFTRTVCLEFFGNDLSKAVPAIVETKDTLDNNPDIILAGMEHLDERYVRAVDYTTKAPRSILPKMVLLIDVAGDDEDIVAAACSEIVHLANARDGEGFIAVSAEARKRFWADRARTAAIAKHTNAFKINEDVVIPLDRLSEYNDGIEKINIVQSTRNKLQMADAVCAYLSNQPHELKEHDADVDESAENDAIMQTKLDAACKLLEDVRARWNDVLNNFDTPAKDKLELLSVETQENLNDGDILFSVLQRRDLRISYRKEVEKPLKELFQGHDLEALRNKLDAIHSEHRSSRLFVALHMHAGDGNVHTNIPVNSNDYAMMHEAENIVDEVMILAERLGGVISGEHGIGLTKMKYLDQATIDAFTAYKQQVDPNGHFNAGKLLTGSGLEKAYTPSLRLLQQEALILEASELGDINNDIKDCLRCGKCKPECTTHVPRANLLYSPRNKILATGLIMEAFLYEEQTRRGISVRHFEEMNDVADHCTV
;
A
#
# COMPACT_ATOMS: atom_id res chain seq x y z
N MET A 1 33.06 -2.19 -8.17
CA MET A 1 31.79 -2.02 -8.90
C MET A 1 30.67 -2.30 -7.91
N PRO A 2 29.59 -1.50 -7.87
CA PRO A 2 28.44 -1.85 -7.05
C PRO A 2 27.94 -3.22 -7.53
N ASN A 3 27.72 -4.17 -6.61
CA ASN A 3 27.13 -5.46 -6.96
C ASN A 3 25.83 -5.20 -7.72
N ARG A 4 25.77 -5.57 -9.01
CA ARG A 4 24.50 -5.60 -9.74
C ARG A 4 23.57 -6.55 -8.98
N ILE A 5 22.48 -6.01 -8.45
CA ILE A 5 21.51 -6.76 -7.62
C ILE A 5 20.77 -7.84 -8.45
N SER A 6 20.76 -7.71 -9.80
CA SER A 6 20.11 -8.63 -10.75
C SER A 6 20.99 -8.86 -11.98
N GLU A 7 21.08 -10.12 -12.46
CA GLU A 7 21.79 -10.48 -13.70
C GLU A 7 20.91 -10.29 -14.94
N ILE A 8 19.59 -10.31 -14.79
CA ILE A 8 18.62 -10.01 -15.85
C ILE A 8 18.63 -8.48 -16.12
N PRO A 9 19.00 -8.04 -17.34
CA PRO A 9 18.99 -6.63 -17.68
C PRO A 9 17.57 -6.07 -17.79
N TYR A 10 17.45 -4.74 -17.81
CA TYR A 10 16.18 -4.02 -18.05
C TYR A 10 15.11 -4.25 -16.96
N ASN A 11 15.54 -4.74 -15.80
CA ASN A 11 14.69 -4.96 -14.65
C ASN A 11 14.80 -3.78 -13.66
N TYR A 12 13.81 -2.90 -13.70
CA TYR A 12 13.69 -1.76 -12.79
C TYR A 12 12.54 -1.94 -11.80
N THR A 13 12.36 -3.18 -11.32
CA THR A 13 11.25 -3.57 -10.44
C THR A 13 11.76 -4.22 -9.16
N SER A 14 10.86 -4.50 -8.22
CA SER A 14 11.15 -5.24 -6.99
C SER A 14 11.43 -6.74 -7.19
N PHE A 15 11.18 -7.28 -8.39
CA PHE A 15 11.49 -8.67 -8.69
C PHE A 15 13.00 -8.91 -8.83
N SER A 16 13.46 -10.06 -8.35
CA SER A 16 14.81 -10.57 -8.60
C SER A 16 14.82 -11.44 -9.86
N ASP A 17 16.00 -11.98 -10.21
CA ASP A 17 16.13 -12.95 -11.30
C ASP A 17 15.24 -14.18 -11.10
N ARG A 18 15.01 -14.58 -9.83
CA ARG A 18 14.19 -15.75 -9.49
C ARG A 18 12.76 -15.58 -9.97
N GLU A 19 12.09 -14.50 -9.59
CA GLU A 19 10.69 -14.29 -9.91
C GLU A 19 10.47 -14.16 -11.43
N ILE A 20 11.40 -13.53 -12.14
CA ILE A 20 11.33 -13.40 -13.62
C ILE A 20 11.51 -14.75 -14.31
N VAL A 21 12.50 -15.56 -13.89
CA VAL A 21 12.70 -16.90 -14.45
C VAL A 21 11.47 -17.78 -14.21
N ILE A 22 10.95 -17.80 -12.98
CA ILE A 22 9.76 -18.60 -12.64
C ILE A 22 8.55 -18.16 -13.46
N ARG A 23 8.37 -16.86 -13.68
CA ARG A 23 7.24 -16.32 -14.43
C ARG A 23 7.21 -16.80 -15.89
N PHE A 24 8.37 -16.89 -16.55
CA PHE A 24 8.44 -17.27 -17.96
C PHE A 24 8.72 -18.75 -18.18
N LEU A 25 9.52 -19.38 -17.31
CA LEU A 25 10.06 -20.72 -17.52
C LEU A 25 9.62 -21.73 -16.45
N GLY A 26 8.99 -21.28 -15.36
CA GLY A 26 8.58 -22.12 -14.23
C GLY A 26 9.69 -22.40 -13.22
N GLU A 27 9.28 -22.88 -12.04
CA GLU A 27 10.17 -23.20 -10.91
C GLU A 27 11.23 -24.27 -11.23
N PRO A 28 10.92 -25.37 -11.96
CA PRO A 28 11.95 -26.35 -12.34
C PRO A 28 13.11 -25.74 -13.13
N MET A 29 12.85 -24.73 -13.96
CA MET A 29 13.90 -24.10 -14.76
C MET A 29 14.77 -23.16 -13.93
N TRP A 30 14.24 -22.58 -12.85
CA TRP A 30 15.05 -21.85 -11.87
C TRP A 30 16.04 -22.77 -11.16
N ASP A 31 15.60 -23.97 -10.76
CA ASP A 31 16.48 -24.96 -10.14
C ASP A 31 17.63 -25.37 -11.07
N ILE A 32 17.34 -25.55 -12.37
CA ILE A 32 18.36 -25.79 -13.39
C ILE A 32 19.33 -24.61 -13.50
N VAL A 33 18.85 -23.35 -13.49
CA VAL A 33 19.72 -22.16 -13.49
C VAL A 33 20.66 -22.18 -12.29
N GLN A 34 20.16 -22.52 -11.10
CA GLN A 34 20.96 -22.59 -9.88
C GLN A 34 22.00 -23.71 -9.93
N GLU A 35 21.64 -24.88 -10.47
CA GLU A 35 22.59 -25.99 -10.67
C GLU A 35 23.70 -25.59 -11.65
N LEU A 36 23.34 -24.99 -12.78
CA LEU A 36 24.30 -24.52 -13.80
C LEU A 36 25.22 -23.41 -13.28
N ARG A 37 24.74 -22.52 -12.40
CA ARG A 37 25.56 -21.50 -11.71
C ARG A 37 26.65 -22.15 -10.85
N GLY A 38 26.35 -23.27 -10.19
CA GLY A 38 27.31 -24.05 -9.40
C GLY A 38 28.47 -24.64 -10.23
N GLN A 39 28.29 -24.85 -11.53
CA GLN A 39 29.23 -25.61 -12.38
C GLN A 39 30.39 -24.77 -12.98
N ARG A 40 30.53 -23.47 -12.67
CA ARG A 40 31.62 -22.53 -13.10
C ARG A 40 31.96 -22.46 -14.61
N LYS A 41 31.20 -23.11 -15.51
CA LYS A 41 31.47 -23.19 -16.97
C LYS A 41 30.42 -22.53 -17.88
N THR A 42 29.36 -21.94 -17.34
CA THR A 42 28.11 -21.60 -18.07
C THR A 42 27.84 -20.11 -18.26
N GLY A 43 28.70 -19.23 -17.72
CA GLY A 43 28.41 -17.79 -17.58
C GLY A 43 27.99 -17.06 -18.86
N ARG A 44 28.55 -17.39 -20.03
CA ARG A 44 28.18 -16.73 -21.29
C ARG A 44 26.82 -17.18 -21.84
N SER A 45 26.41 -18.43 -21.63
CA SER A 45 25.09 -18.93 -22.02
C SER A 45 24.01 -18.41 -21.08
N ALA A 46 24.30 -18.38 -19.78
CA ALA A 46 23.41 -17.77 -18.77
C ALA A 46 23.16 -16.29 -19.07
N LYS A 47 24.19 -15.50 -19.37
CA LYS A 47 24.04 -14.09 -19.76
C LYS A 47 23.11 -13.91 -20.97
N MET A 48 23.27 -14.74 -22.01
CA MET A 48 22.41 -14.64 -23.21
C MET A 48 20.96 -15.01 -22.90
N LEU A 49 20.72 -15.99 -22.02
CA LEU A 49 19.38 -16.33 -21.56
C LEU A 49 18.76 -15.18 -20.77
N PHE A 50 19.52 -14.59 -19.84
CA PHE A 50 19.06 -13.46 -19.06
C PHE A 50 18.77 -12.23 -19.92
N GLU A 51 19.54 -11.99 -20.99
CA GLU A 51 19.19 -10.96 -21.99
C GLU A 51 17.87 -11.26 -22.71
N VAL A 52 17.59 -12.53 -23.06
CA VAL A 52 16.29 -12.95 -23.66
C VAL A 52 15.14 -12.70 -22.67
N LEU A 53 15.30 -13.13 -21.42
CA LEU A 53 14.29 -12.94 -20.37
C LEU A 53 14.10 -11.45 -20.02
N GLY A 54 15.17 -10.65 -20.04
CA GLY A 54 15.13 -9.21 -19.82
C GLY A 54 14.35 -8.48 -20.92
N ASP A 55 14.62 -8.81 -22.19
CA ASP A 55 13.84 -8.31 -23.34
C ASP A 55 12.35 -8.65 -23.17
N MET A 56 12.00 -9.91 -22.86
CA MET A 56 10.61 -10.34 -22.66
C MET A 56 9.97 -9.63 -21.45
N TRP A 57 10.69 -9.49 -20.34
CA TRP A 57 10.18 -8.89 -19.11
C TRP A 57 9.79 -7.43 -19.29
N VAL A 58 10.70 -6.60 -19.81
CA VAL A 58 10.46 -5.16 -20.00
C VAL A 58 9.35 -4.92 -21.02
N ILE A 59 9.29 -5.70 -22.11
CA ILE A 59 8.26 -5.54 -23.15
C ILE A 59 6.89 -5.99 -22.64
N SER A 60 6.80 -7.10 -21.90
CA SER A 60 5.52 -7.62 -21.41
C SER A 60 4.81 -6.66 -20.44
N ARG A 61 5.58 -5.81 -19.76
CA ARG A 61 5.08 -4.86 -18.75
C ARG A 61 5.10 -3.39 -19.17
N ASN A 62 5.52 -3.07 -20.38
CA ASN A 62 5.62 -1.69 -20.86
C ASN A 62 4.74 -1.49 -22.10
N PRO A 63 3.52 -0.95 -21.95
CA PRO A 63 2.59 -0.81 -23.06
C PRO A 63 3.08 0.14 -24.16
N PHE A 64 3.95 1.10 -23.84
CA PHE A 64 4.54 2.00 -24.85
C PHE A 64 5.47 1.24 -25.80
N ILE A 65 6.30 0.34 -25.26
CA ILE A 65 7.17 -0.52 -26.08
C ILE A 65 6.33 -1.52 -26.90
N GLN A 66 5.26 -2.08 -26.31
CA GLN A 66 4.34 -2.97 -27.04
C GLN A 66 3.72 -2.26 -28.24
N ASP A 67 3.20 -1.05 -28.04
CA ASP A 67 2.52 -0.28 -29.08
C ASP A 67 3.49 0.09 -30.22
N ASP A 68 4.73 0.51 -29.88
CA ASP A 68 5.79 0.75 -30.86
C ASP A 68 6.13 -0.51 -31.68
N LEU A 69 6.30 -1.67 -31.04
CA LEU A 69 6.63 -2.92 -31.73
C LEU A 69 5.50 -3.43 -32.63
N VAL A 70 4.25 -3.27 -32.21
CA VAL A 70 3.07 -3.68 -32.98
C VAL A 70 2.93 -2.86 -34.27
N GLU A 71 3.29 -1.58 -34.23
CA GLU A 71 3.18 -0.69 -35.40
C GLU A 71 4.45 -0.67 -36.26
N ASN A 72 5.62 -0.91 -35.67
CA ASN A 72 6.90 -0.86 -36.37
C ASN A 72 7.49 -2.25 -36.64
N ARG A 73 7.12 -2.81 -37.80
CA ARG A 73 7.57 -4.12 -38.26
C ARG A 73 9.10 -4.30 -38.29
N LYS A 74 9.87 -3.25 -38.61
CA LYS A 74 11.34 -3.36 -38.66
C LYS A 74 11.94 -3.56 -37.27
N ARG A 75 11.43 -2.83 -36.28
CA ARG A 75 11.87 -2.93 -34.88
C ARG A 75 11.48 -4.29 -34.29
N TRP A 76 10.27 -4.74 -34.61
CA TRP A 76 9.82 -6.10 -34.31
C TRP A 76 10.77 -7.17 -34.88
N GLU A 77 11.06 -7.12 -36.19
CA GLU A 77 11.95 -8.10 -36.84
C GLU A 77 13.38 -8.08 -36.24
N SER A 78 13.87 -6.90 -35.84
CA SER A 78 15.16 -6.75 -35.15
C SER A 78 15.19 -7.42 -33.77
N LEU A 79 14.16 -7.18 -32.94
CA LEU A 79 14.00 -7.85 -31.64
C LEU A 79 13.93 -9.37 -31.82
N ARG A 80 13.03 -9.84 -32.68
CA ARG A 80 12.82 -11.26 -32.96
C ARG A 80 14.11 -11.94 -33.42
N HIS A 81 14.87 -11.31 -34.33
CA HIS A 81 16.16 -11.83 -34.75
C HIS A 81 17.13 -11.95 -33.58
N ALA A 82 17.21 -10.95 -32.70
CA ALA A 82 18.09 -10.96 -31.54
C ALA A 82 17.73 -12.05 -30.53
N LEU A 83 16.44 -12.26 -30.24
CA LEU A 83 15.97 -13.32 -29.34
C LEU A 83 16.37 -14.70 -29.84
N HIS A 84 16.02 -15.03 -31.09
CA HIS A 84 16.36 -16.34 -31.67
C HIS A 84 17.86 -16.54 -31.84
N HIS A 85 18.60 -15.53 -32.30
CA HIS A 85 20.04 -15.63 -32.46
C HIS A 85 20.75 -15.94 -31.11
N ARG A 86 20.30 -15.35 -30.00
CA ARG A 86 20.83 -15.69 -28.67
C ARG A 86 20.51 -17.14 -28.29
N LEU A 87 19.27 -17.60 -28.48
CA LEU A 87 18.87 -18.98 -28.17
C LEU A 87 19.64 -20.00 -29.03
N ASP A 88 19.84 -19.71 -30.32
CA ASP A 88 20.62 -20.57 -31.22
C ASP A 88 22.07 -20.69 -30.74
N GLN A 89 22.69 -19.58 -30.30
CA GLN A 89 24.03 -19.62 -29.71
C GLN A 89 24.10 -20.41 -28.38
N ILE A 90 23.06 -20.33 -27.55
CA ILE A 90 22.96 -21.15 -26.32
C ILE A 90 22.96 -22.63 -26.70
N ARG A 91 22.07 -23.00 -27.64
CA ARG A 91 21.91 -24.37 -28.11
C ARG A 91 23.20 -24.94 -28.69
N GLU A 92 23.85 -24.21 -29.60
CA GLU A 92 25.11 -24.65 -30.22
C GLU A 92 26.20 -24.92 -29.17
N ARG A 93 26.30 -24.08 -28.14
CA ARG A 93 27.28 -24.27 -27.06
C ARG A 93 26.92 -25.42 -26.14
N ALA A 94 25.65 -25.56 -25.81
CA ALA A 94 25.16 -26.67 -24.97
C ALA A 94 25.41 -28.02 -25.67
N GLN A 95 25.16 -28.11 -26.98
CA GLN A 95 25.48 -29.29 -27.80
C GLN A 95 26.99 -29.57 -27.85
N LYS A 96 27.83 -28.55 -28.08
CA LYS A 96 29.30 -28.72 -28.11
C LYS A 96 29.89 -29.20 -26.79
N ASN A 97 29.24 -28.88 -25.67
CA ASN A 97 29.69 -29.24 -24.33
C ASN A 97 28.94 -30.43 -23.72
N ASP A 98 28.05 -31.08 -24.49
CA ASP A 98 27.15 -32.15 -24.04
C ASP A 98 26.39 -31.81 -22.74
N ASN A 99 25.93 -30.56 -22.62
CA ASN A 99 25.23 -30.07 -21.44
C ASN A 99 23.71 -30.19 -21.62
N GLN A 100 23.14 -31.29 -21.17
CA GLN A 100 21.71 -31.60 -21.29
C GLN A 100 20.81 -30.60 -20.55
N LEU A 101 21.21 -30.18 -19.35
CA LEU A 101 20.48 -29.18 -18.56
C LEU A 101 20.36 -27.84 -19.30
N ALA A 102 21.43 -27.40 -19.96
CA ALA A 102 21.41 -26.18 -20.75
C ALA A 102 20.55 -26.31 -22.03
N LEU A 103 20.42 -27.51 -22.59
CA LEU A 103 19.51 -27.78 -23.72
C LEU A 103 18.05 -27.75 -23.29
N GLU A 104 17.74 -28.30 -22.12
CA GLU A 104 16.40 -28.26 -21.53
C GLU A 104 15.96 -26.82 -21.25
N LEU A 105 16.83 -26.02 -20.63
CA LEU A 105 16.59 -24.61 -20.34
C LEU A 105 16.40 -23.78 -21.62
N GLU A 106 17.21 -24.05 -22.65
CA GLU A 106 17.08 -23.41 -23.97
C GLU A 106 15.76 -23.77 -24.65
N SER A 107 15.34 -25.04 -24.59
CA SER A 107 14.08 -25.50 -25.18
C SER A 107 12.88 -24.83 -24.54
N ASN A 108 12.85 -24.75 -23.20
CA ASN A 108 11.79 -24.04 -22.46
C ASN A 108 11.79 -22.55 -22.79
N ALA A 109 12.97 -21.91 -22.85
CA ALA A 109 13.08 -20.51 -23.23
C ALA A 109 12.60 -20.25 -24.67
N ARG A 110 12.83 -21.19 -25.59
CA ARG A 110 12.34 -21.09 -26.98
C ARG A 110 10.82 -21.18 -27.06
N GLU A 111 10.21 -22.04 -26.26
CA GLU A 111 8.75 -22.13 -26.15
C GLU A 111 8.16 -20.83 -25.56
N ALA A 112 8.76 -20.32 -24.48
CA ALA A 112 8.35 -19.06 -23.88
C ALA A 112 8.48 -17.87 -24.85
N VAL A 113 9.56 -17.82 -25.64
CA VAL A 113 9.72 -16.82 -26.72
C VAL A 113 8.61 -16.99 -27.76
N ALA A 114 8.33 -18.20 -28.23
CA ALA A 114 7.29 -18.44 -29.24
C ALA A 114 5.90 -17.97 -28.78
N LEU A 115 5.54 -18.21 -27.52
CA LEU A 115 4.30 -17.71 -26.91
C LEU A 115 4.28 -16.17 -26.88
N PHE A 116 5.37 -15.55 -26.40
CA PHE A 116 5.52 -14.10 -26.38
C PHE A 116 5.39 -13.46 -27.76
N GLU A 117 5.98 -14.07 -28.81
CA GLU A 117 5.83 -13.58 -30.19
C GLU A 117 4.38 -13.68 -30.68
N GLN A 118 3.72 -14.81 -30.42
CA GLN A 118 2.34 -15.04 -30.79
C GLN A 118 1.41 -14.00 -30.14
N ASP A 119 1.61 -13.72 -28.86
CA ASP A 119 0.81 -12.77 -28.10
C ASP A 119 0.94 -11.36 -28.68
N LEU A 120 2.17 -10.88 -28.89
CA LEU A 120 2.42 -9.54 -29.46
C LEU A 120 1.81 -9.39 -30.86
N LEU A 121 1.99 -10.37 -31.74
CA LEU A 121 1.45 -10.33 -33.10
C LEU A 121 -0.08 -10.34 -33.13
N SER A 122 -0.71 -10.94 -32.12
CA SER A 122 -2.17 -11.00 -32.02
C SER A 122 -2.82 -9.69 -31.55
N ILE A 123 -2.07 -8.78 -30.89
CA ILE A 123 -2.61 -7.58 -30.24
C ILE A 123 -3.45 -6.75 -31.20
N ALA A 124 -2.94 -6.43 -32.39
CA ALA A 124 -3.63 -5.56 -33.35
C ALA A 124 -4.97 -6.15 -33.83
N GLU A 125 -5.02 -7.46 -34.08
CA GLU A 125 -6.25 -8.14 -34.47
C GLU A 125 -7.24 -8.22 -33.31
N ARG A 126 -6.76 -8.56 -32.12
CA ARG A 126 -7.58 -8.64 -30.90
C ARG A 126 -8.19 -7.28 -30.56
N ARG A 127 -7.41 -6.20 -30.57
CA ARG A 127 -7.90 -4.83 -30.36
C ARG A 127 -8.98 -4.45 -31.38
N ARG A 128 -8.83 -4.86 -32.64
CA ARG A 128 -9.86 -4.66 -33.68
C ARG A 128 -11.16 -5.40 -33.36
N LYS A 129 -11.10 -6.66 -32.92
CA LYS A 129 -12.27 -7.45 -32.52
C LYS A 129 -12.98 -6.81 -31.32
N VAL A 130 -12.21 -6.43 -30.29
CA VAL A 130 -12.73 -5.74 -29.09
C VAL A 130 -13.42 -4.44 -29.48
N MET A 131 -12.75 -3.58 -30.26
CA MET A 131 -13.33 -2.32 -30.73
C MET A 131 -14.62 -2.53 -31.53
N GLN A 132 -14.65 -3.49 -32.47
CA GLN A 132 -15.84 -3.79 -33.28
C GLN A 132 -17.03 -4.24 -32.43
N ARG A 133 -16.78 -5.02 -31.37
CA ARG A 133 -17.84 -5.56 -30.52
C ARG A 133 -18.32 -4.56 -29.47
N LEU A 134 -17.41 -3.87 -28.81
CA LEU A 134 -17.73 -2.91 -27.75
C LEU A 134 -18.33 -1.61 -28.32
N ALA A 135 -17.94 -1.18 -29.52
CA ALA A 135 -18.49 0.02 -30.16
C ALA A 135 -19.99 -0.08 -30.49
N ARG A 136 -20.60 -1.27 -30.35
CA ARG A 136 -22.04 -1.48 -30.48
C ARG A 136 -22.81 -1.15 -29.20
N VAL A 137 -22.14 -1.14 -28.05
CA VAL A 137 -22.75 -0.97 -26.72
C VAL A 137 -22.28 0.28 -26.00
N THR A 138 -21.12 0.83 -26.35
CA THR A 138 -20.63 2.13 -25.88
C THR A 138 -19.96 2.89 -27.03
N LYS A 139 -19.61 4.15 -26.82
CA LYS A 139 -18.95 4.99 -27.83
C LYS A 139 -17.49 4.56 -28.03
N LYS A 140 -16.99 4.73 -29.26
CA LYS A 140 -15.61 4.35 -29.62
C LYS A 140 -14.54 4.97 -28.72
N HIS A 141 -14.69 6.25 -28.36
CA HIS A 141 -13.73 6.94 -27.49
C HIS A 141 -13.75 6.45 -26.04
N ASN A 142 -14.75 5.66 -25.64
CA ASN A 142 -14.80 5.02 -24.33
C ASN A 142 -14.06 3.68 -24.32
N ILE A 143 -13.46 3.26 -25.43
CA ILE A 143 -12.71 2.01 -25.55
C ILE A 143 -11.26 2.39 -25.80
N GLN A 144 -10.44 2.26 -24.77
CA GLN A 144 -9.06 2.72 -24.76
C GLN A 144 -8.09 1.53 -24.72
N PHE A 145 -6.99 1.68 -25.47
CA PHE A 145 -5.91 0.70 -25.57
C PHE A 145 -4.53 1.33 -25.40
N ASP A 146 -4.47 2.67 -25.34
CA ASP A 146 -3.24 3.45 -25.29
C ASP A 146 -2.47 3.25 -23.98
N GLY A 147 -1.18 3.60 -24.03
CA GLY A 147 -0.26 3.45 -22.90
C GLY A 147 -0.76 4.17 -21.64
N LEU A 148 -1.15 5.44 -21.74
CA LEU A 148 -1.59 6.22 -20.57
C LEU A 148 -2.81 5.60 -19.88
N ALA A 149 -3.83 5.18 -20.64
CA ALA A 149 -4.99 4.50 -20.10
C ALA A 149 -4.60 3.18 -19.41
N ARG A 150 -3.80 2.33 -20.04
CA ARG A 150 -3.39 1.04 -19.44
C ARG A 150 -2.55 1.22 -18.18
N VAL A 151 -1.61 2.16 -18.21
CA VAL A 151 -0.71 2.45 -17.08
C VAL A 151 -1.42 3.10 -15.90
N SER A 152 -2.39 3.96 -16.14
CA SER A 152 -3.18 4.56 -15.06
C SER A 152 -4.12 3.58 -14.37
N HIS A 153 -4.48 2.48 -15.05
CA HIS A 153 -5.45 1.47 -14.61
C HIS A 153 -4.85 0.13 -14.16
N VAL A 154 -3.54 -0.09 -14.29
CA VAL A 154 -2.88 -1.33 -13.84
C VAL A 154 -2.76 -1.46 -12.31
N THR A 155 -2.71 -0.33 -11.61
CA THR A 155 -2.48 -0.27 -10.14
C THR A 155 -3.50 0.60 -9.43
N ASP A 156 -3.76 0.31 -8.15
CA ASP A 156 -4.43 1.21 -7.19
C ASP A 156 -3.41 1.98 -6.34
N ALA A 157 -3.74 2.36 -5.09
CA ALA A 157 -2.87 3.12 -4.20
C ALA A 157 -1.80 2.25 -3.49
N THR A 158 -1.83 0.93 -3.69
CA THR A 158 -0.76 0.03 -3.23
C THR A 158 0.53 0.16 -4.03
N ASP A 159 0.43 0.64 -5.28
CA ASP A 159 1.50 0.62 -6.28
C ASP A 159 2.00 -0.79 -6.68
N TRP A 160 1.24 -1.85 -6.36
CA TRP A 160 1.49 -3.20 -6.86
C TRP A 160 0.94 -3.40 -8.28
N ARG A 161 1.57 -4.30 -9.06
CA ARG A 161 1.15 -4.70 -10.42
C ARG A 161 1.32 -6.20 -10.59
N VAL A 162 0.39 -6.83 -11.30
CA VAL A 162 0.52 -8.25 -11.71
C VAL A 162 0.48 -8.33 -13.24
N GLU A 163 -0.64 -7.97 -13.85
CA GLU A 163 -0.81 -7.89 -15.31
C GLU A 163 -1.37 -6.53 -15.74
N TYR A 164 -0.96 -6.05 -16.92
CA TYR A 164 -1.57 -4.88 -17.54
C TYR A 164 -2.91 -5.24 -18.17
N PRO A 165 -3.95 -4.41 -18.00
CA PRO A 165 -5.22 -4.66 -18.65
C PRO A 165 -5.07 -4.59 -20.17
N PHE A 166 -5.76 -5.47 -20.89
CA PHE A 166 -5.78 -5.47 -22.35
C PHE A 166 -6.52 -4.25 -22.90
N ALA A 167 -7.63 -3.87 -22.26
CA ALA A 167 -8.48 -2.76 -22.65
C ALA A 167 -9.05 -2.01 -21.43
N ILE A 168 -9.47 -0.77 -21.65
CA ILE A 168 -10.18 0.04 -20.68
C ILE A 168 -11.49 0.50 -21.31
N ALA A 169 -12.58 0.36 -20.56
CA ALA A 169 -13.90 0.86 -20.93
C ALA A 169 -14.39 1.92 -19.95
N THR A 170 -14.81 3.08 -20.44
CA THR A 170 -15.34 4.21 -19.64
C THR A 170 -16.80 4.52 -20.03
N PRO A 171 -17.81 3.77 -19.52
CA PRO A 171 -19.21 3.94 -19.88
C PRO A 171 -19.72 5.37 -19.56
N ASP A 172 -20.52 5.96 -20.44
CA ASP A 172 -21.05 7.32 -20.22
C ASP A 172 -22.32 7.33 -19.35
N SER A 173 -22.96 6.17 -19.16
CA SER A 173 -24.19 6.00 -18.42
C SER A 173 -24.35 4.60 -17.83
N GLU A 174 -25.11 4.49 -16.74
CA GLU A 174 -25.44 3.19 -16.13
C GLU A 174 -26.13 2.24 -17.12
N LYS A 175 -26.90 2.75 -18.08
CA LYS A 175 -27.64 1.93 -19.05
C LYS A 175 -26.73 1.06 -19.95
N GLU A 176 -25.47 1.45 -20.11
CA GLU A 176 -24.50 0.71 -20.93
C GLU A 176 -23.95 -0.53 -20.20
N MET A 177 -24.06 -0.58 -18.87
CA MET A 177 -23.29 -1.49 -18.02
C MET A 177 -23.57 -2.97 -18.31
N ALA A 178 -24.83 -3.39 -18.35
CA ALA A 178 -25.19 -4.79 -18.61
C ALA A 178 -24.70 -5.27 -19.99
N ALA A 179 -24.90 -4.45 -21.03
CA ALA A 179 -24.46 -4.76 -22.38
C ALA A 179 -22.92 -4.75 -22.52
N LEU A 180 -22.24 -3.89 -21.76
CA LEU A 180 -20.78 -3.81 -21.72
C LEU A 180 -20.17 -5.04 -21.04
N VAL A 181 -20.75 -5.50 -19.92
CA VAL A 181 -20.35 -6.74 -19.24
C VAL A 181 -20.55 -7.95 -20.17
N ALA A 182 -21.75 -8.08 -20.77
CA ALA A 182 -22.04 -9.16 -21.71
C ALA A 182 -21.04 -9.20 -22.88
N ALA A 183 -20.75 -8.04 -23.46
CA ALA A 183 -19.81 -7.92 -24.57
C ALA A 183 -18.37 -8.27 -24.17
N SER A 184 -17.97 -7.93 -22.94
CA SER A 184 -16.64 -8.24 -22.40
C SER A 184 -16.47 -9.76 -22.20
N ILE A 185 -17.49 -10.40 -21.62
CA ILE A 185 -17.52 -11.85 -21.42
C ILE A 185 -17.50 -12.61 -22.75
N GLU A 186 -18.28 -12.17 -23.74
CA GLU A 186 -18.28 -12.75 -25.10
C GLU A 186 -16.90 -12.69 -25.77
N LEU A 187 -16.11 -11.66 -25.46
CA LEU A 187 -14.75 -11.49 -25.95
C LEU A 187 -13.71 -12.31 -25.17
N GLY A 188 -14.11 -13.03 -24.13
CA GLY A 188 -13.23 -13.77 -23.23
C GLY A 188 -12.42 -12.87 -22.30
N LEU A 189 -12.85 -11.62 -22.07
CA LEU A 189 -12.15 -10.68 -21.21
C LEU A 189 -12.73 -10.73 -19.79
N THR A 190 -11.84 -10.92 -18.81
CA THR A 190 -12.17 -10.79 -17.39
C THR A 190 -12.46 -9.33 -17.07
N VAL A 191 -13.61 -9.05 -16.45
CA VAL A 191 -14.00 -7.70 -16.05
C VAL A 191 -13.34 -7.33 -14.71
N ILE A 192 -12.67 -6.19 -14.67
CA ILE A 192 -12.07 -5.60 -13.48
C ILE A 192 -12.83 -4.30 -13.16
N PRO A 193 -13.73 -4.31 -12.16
CA PRO A 193 -14.42 -3.10 -11.71
C PRO A 193 -13.44 -2.09 -11.11
N ARG A 194 -13.58 -0.82 -11.51
CA ARG A 194 -12.72 0.24 -10.96
C ARG A 194 -13.45 1.58 -10.85
N GLY A 195 -13.32 2.21 -9.69
CA GLY A 195 -13.67 3.62 -9.48
C GLY A 195 -12.42 4.50 -9.48
N GLY A 196 -12.26 5.35 -8.46
CA GLY A 196 -11.12 6.26 -8.33
C GLY A 196 -9.73 5.62 -8.23
N GLY A 197 -9.63 4.30 -8.01
CA GLY A 197 -8.36 3.57 -7.91
C GLY A 197 -7.56 3.90 -6.64
N THR A 198 -8.27 4.18 -5.54
CA THR A 198 -7.72 4.64 -4.25
C THR A 198 -7.61 3.53 -3.20
N GLY A 199 -7.84 2.26 -3.57
CA GLY A 199 -7.75 1.11 -2.66
C GLY A 199 -6.31 0.79 -2.25
N TYR A 200 -6.15 0.18 -1.06
CA TYR A 200 -4.85 -0.13 -0.43
C TYR A 200 -4.57 -1.64 -0.31
N THR A 201 -5.32 -2.47 -1.03
CA THR A 201 -5.18 -3.93 -0.94
C THR A 201 -4.96 -4.60 -2.28
N GLY A 202 -4.99 -3.88 -3.40
CA GLY A 202 -4.82 -4.48 -4.73
C GLY A 202 -6.11 -5.06 -5.32
N GLY A 203 -7.29 -4.70 -4.79
CA GLY A 203 -8.59 -5.19 -5.27
C GLY A 203 -8.90 -4.80 -6.73
N ALA A 204 -8.32 -3.71 -7.23
CA ALA A 204 -8.48 -3.24 -8.61
C ALA A 204 -7.30 -3.60 -9.54
N ILE A 205 -6.35 -4.43 -9.09
CA ILE A 205 -5.19 -4.87 -9.88
C ILE A 205 -5.58 -6.09 -10.72
N PRO A 206 -5.47 -6.03 -12.06
CA PRO A 206 -5.71 -7.18 -12.93
C PRO A 206 -4.70 -8.31 -12.68
N LEU A 207 -5.20 -9.55 -12.59
CA LEU A 207 -4.37 -10.76 -12.41
C LEU A 207 -4.13 -11.53 -13.71
N THR A 208 -4.81 -11.15 -14.78
CA THR A 208 -4.78 -11.83 -16.07
C THR A 208 -4.55 -10.82 -17.20
N VAL A 209 -3.75 -11.21 -18.20
CA VAL A 209 -3.53 -10.40 -19.41
C VAL A 209 -4.82 -10.17 -20.19
N ASP A 210 -5.72 -11.15 -20.21
CA ASP A 210 -7.02 -11.10 -20.89
C ASP A 210 -8.07 -10.43 -20.00
N SER A 211 -7.82 -9.18 -19.65
CA SER A 211 -8.69 -8.39 -18.78
C SER A 211 -9.11 -7.06 -19.42
N ILE A 212 -10.30 -6.61 -19.02
CA ILE A 212 -10.81 -5.27 -19.31
C ILE A 212 -11.16 -4.56 -18.01
N VAL A 213 -10.60 -3.37 -17.83
CA VAL A 213 -10.98 -2.52 -16.70
C VAL A 213 -12.18 -1.69 -17.12
N ILE A 214 -13.30 -1.83 -16.41
CA ILE A 214 -14.46 -0.96 -16.58
C ILE A 214 -14.36 0.13 -15.51
N ASN A 215 -13.99 1.34 -15.93
CA ASN A 215 -13.84 2.49 -15.04
C ASN A 215 -15.15 3.28 -14.95
N THR A 216 -15.72 3.34 -13.74
CA THR A 216 -17.01 3.99 -13.47
C THR A 216 -16.91 5.48 -13.16
N GLU A 217 -15.73 6.12 -13.18
CA GLU A 217 -15.54 7.55 -12.84
C GLU A 217 -16.43 8.51 -13.68
N LYS A 218 -16.96 8.07 -14.83
CA LYS A 218 -17.92 8.83 -15.65
C LYS A 218 -19.38 8.78 -15.19
N LEU A 219 -19.72 7.83 -14.31
CA LEU A 219 -21.05 7.68 -13.73
C LEU A 219 -21.20 8.66 -12.57
N GLU A 220 -21.34 9.93 -12.90
CA GLU A 220 -21.27 11.04 -11.94
C GLU A 220 -22.62 11.65 -11.56
N GLY A 221 -23.72 10.97 -11.90
CA GLY A 221 -25.08 11.38 -11.54
C GLY A 221 -25.25 11.44 -10.01
N LEU A 222 -25.52 12.64 -9.50
CA LEU A 222 -25.81 12.91 -8.10
C LEU A 222 -27.20 13.54 -7.99
N GLY A 223 -28.11 12.84 -7.31
CA GLY A 223 -29.48 13.33 -7.07
C GLY A 223 -29.54 14.39 -5.99
N GLU A 224 -30.71 15.02 -5.85
CA GLU A 224 -31.01 15.92 -4.75
C GLU A 224 -31.25 15.15 -3.44
N VAL A 225 -31.24 15.87 -2.31
CA VAL A 225 -31.64 15.32 -1.01
C VAL A 225 -33.16 15.16 -0.98
N ILE A 226 -33.62 13.94 -0.72
CA ILE A 226 -35.05 13.59 -0.68
C ILE A 226 -35.40 12.99 0.67
N TYR A 227 -36.45 13.51 1.30
CA TYR A 227 -37.07 12.89 2.47
C TYR A 227 -38.05 11.80 2.03
N ARG A 228 -37.89 10.59 2.55
CA ARG A 228 -38.76 9.46 2.22
C ARG A 228 -38.93 8.51 3.40
N THR A 229 -40.05 7.81 3.44
CA THR A 229 -40.23 6.65 4.33
C THR A 229 -39.45 5.47 3.78
N LEU A 230 -38.74 4.75 4.65
CA LEU A 230 -38.00 3.53 4.29
C LEU A 230 -38.86 2.29 4.58
N PRO A 231 -38.70 1.18 3.82
CA PRO A 231 -39.43 -0.05 4.08
C PRO A 231 -39.26 -0.53 5.53
N GLY A 232 -40.38 -0.72 6.23
CA GLY A 232 -40.40 -1.22 7.61
C GLY A 232 -39.95 -0.20 8.68
N ARG A 233 -39.77 1.08 8.32
CA ARG A 233 -39.45 2.15 9.27
C ARG A 233 -40.51 3.25 9.23
N GLU A 234 -40.95 3.69 10.40
CA GLU A 234 -41.81 4.87 10.52
C GLU A 234 -40.99 6.17 10.44
N GLY A 235 -41.60 7.23 9.89
CA GLY A 235 -40.99 8.55 9.74
C GLY A 235 -40.21 8.74 8.44
N GLU A 236 -39.98 10.00 8.10
CA GLU A 236 -39.20 10.38 6.92
C GLU A 236 -37.70 10.42 7.25
N VAL A 237 -36.89 9.94 6.30
CA VAL A 237 -35.42 9.94 6.39
C VAL A 237 -34.88 10.71 5.20
N ALA A 238 -33.92 11.60 5.44
CA ALA A 238 -33.19 12.28 4.39
C ALA A 238 -32.29 11.27 3.66
N THR A 239 -32.39 11.23 2.33
CA THR A 239 -31.66 10.28 1.49
C THR A 239 -31.06 10.97 0.28
N VAL A 240 -29.98 10.41 -0.25
CA VAL A 240 -29.35 10.87 -1.49
C VAL A 240 -29.02 9.68 -2.38
N ARG A 241 -29.31 9.80 -3.68
CA ARG A 241 -28.88 8.85 -4.70
C ARG A 241 -27.58 9.33 -5.33
N ALA A 242 -26.59 8.46 -5.44
CA ALA A 242 -25.33 8.73 -6.12
C ALA A 242 -24.93 7.57 -7.03
N GLU A 243 -24.50 7.89 -8.25
CA GLU A 243 -23.89 6.93 -9.18
C GLU A 243 -22.47 6.55 -8.73
N ALA A 244 -21.98 5.40 -9.20
CA ALA A 244 -20.76 4.76 -8.73
C ALA A 244 -19.48 5.57 -8.94
N GLY A 245 -19.47 6.48 -9.91
CA GLY A 245 -18.37 7.39 -10.22
C GLY A 245 -18.38 8.69 -9.43
N VAL A 246 -19.46 8.99 -8.69
CA VAL A 246 -19.52 10.21 -7.86
C VAL A 246 -18.40 10.14 -6.83
N VAL A 247 -17.55 11.16 -6.83
CA VAL A 247 -16.52 11.36 -5.80
C VAL A 247 -17.19 11.55 -4.45
N THR A 248 -16.76 10.80 -3.44
CA THR A 248 -17.36 10.79 -2.09
C THR A 248 -17.53 12.19 -1.53
N ARG A 249 -16.52 13.05 -1.69
CA ARG A 249 -16.55 14.44 -1.23
C ARG A 249 -17.73 15.25 -1.78
N ARG A 250 -18.14 15.01 -3.03
CA ARG A 250 -19.30 15.71 -3.63
C ARG A 250 -20.61 15.37 -2.91
N VAL A 251 -20.75 14.13 -2.42
CA VAL A 251 -21.91 13.72 -1.61
C VAL A 251 -21.86 14.38 -0.24
N SER A 252 -20.69 14.41 0.41
CA SER A 252 -20.49 15.14 1.67
C SER A 252 -20.83 16.62 1.53
N ASP A 253 -20.31 17.31 0.51
CA ASP A 253 -20.58 18.73 0.29
C ASP A 253 -22.07 19.00 0.01
N LEU A 254 -22.77 18.08 -0.67
CA LEU A 254 -24.22 18.18 -0.88
C LEU A 254 -24.99 18.03 0.43
N ALA A 255 -24.61 17.06 1.27
CA ALA A 255 -25.21 16.88 2.59
C ALA A 255 -25.00 18.13 3.46
N ASP A 256 -23.75 18.63 3.52
CA ASP A 256 -23.37 19.80 4.31
C ASP A 256 -24.16 21.05 3.89
N LYS A 257 -24.34 21.27 2.57
CA LYS A 257 -25.18 22.36 2.03
C LYS A 257 -26.64 22.29 2.46
N ASN A 258 -27.13 21.11 2.82
CA ASN A 258 -28.48 20.88 3.32
C ASN A 258 -28.55 20.77 4.85
N GLY A 259 -27.46 21.09 5.58
CA GLY A 259 -27.40 20.98 7.03
C GLY A 259 -27.40 19.53 7.54
N LEU A 260 -27.00 18.59 6.69
CA LEU A 260 -26.95 17.16 6.97
C LEU A 260 -25.51 16.66 6.89
N VAL A 261 -25.29 15.40 7.27
CA VAL A 261 -23.99 14.75 7.26
C VAL A 261 -24.06 13.47 6.46
N PHE A 262 -23.14 13.34 5.50
CA PHE A 262 -22.83 12.04 4.91
C PHE A 262 -21.82 11.30 5.81
N ALA A 263 -22.17 10.10 6.26
CA ALA A 263 -21.39 9.34 7.24
C ALA A 263 -20.22 8.58 6.62
N VAL A 264 -20.31 8.18 5.34
CA VAL A 264 -19.27 7.41 4.66
C VAL A 264 -18.12 8.34 4.28
N ASP A 265 -17.13 8.47 5.17
CA ASP A 265 -16.06 9.48 5.06
C ASP A 265 -14.63 8.91 5.15
N PRO A 266 -14.24 8.00 4.23
CA PRO A 266 -12.89 7.45 4.21
C PRO A 266 -11.82 8.55 4.11
N THR A 267 -10.60 8.26 4.55
CA THR A 267 -9.45 9.19 4.45
C THR A 267 -9.17 9.59 2.99
N SER A 268 -9.65 8.81 2.02
CA SER A 268 -9.57 9.07 0.59
C SER A 268 -10.82 9.74 0.02
N GLN A 269 -11.75 10.29 0.82
CA GLN A 269 -13.03 10.84 0.35
C GLN A 269 -12.91 11.86 -0.79
N ASP A 270 -11.79 12.60 -0.84
CA ASP A 270 -11.57 13.58 -1.89
C ASP A 270 -11.42 12.90 -3.27
N ALA A 271 -10.93 11.65 -3.35
CA ALA A 271 -10.68 10.94 -4.62
C ALA A 271 -11.37 9.57 -4.78
N SER A 272 -11.84 8.96 -3.69
CA SER A 272 -12.64 7.73 -3.72
C SER A 272 -14.01 7.99 -4.34
N THR A 273 -14.59 6.96 -4.93
CA THR A 273 -15.92 7.04 -5.55
C THR A 273 -16.91 6.13 -4.83
N ILE A 274 -18.20 6.46 -4.93
CA ILE A 274 -19.29 5.75 -4.26
C ILE A 274 -19.31 4.24 -4.57
N GLY A 275 -19.06 3.84 -5.81
CA GLY A 275 -19.01 2.43 -6.19
C GLY A 275 -17.89 1.67 -5.47
N GLY A 276 -16.73 2.31 -5.30
CA GLY A 276 -15.61 1.77 -4.53
C GLY A 276 -15.95 1.65 -3.04
N ASN A 277 -16.60 2.66 -2.46
CA ASN A 277 -16.99 2.62 -1.05
C ASN A 277 -17.97 1.48 -0.73
N ILE A 278 -18.90 1.19 -1.66
CA ILE A 278 -19.82 0.05 -1.57
C ILE A 278 -19.02 -1.26 -1.71
N ALA A 279 -18.24 -1.41 -2.78
CA ALA A 279 -17.49 -2.65 -3.04
C ALA A 279 -16.50 -3.03 -1.90
N MET A 280 -15.98 -2.03 -1.18
CA MET A 280 -15.03 -2.23 -0.07
C MET A 280 -15.67 -2.18 1.31
N ASN A 281 -16.96 -1.83 1.42
CA ASN A 281 -17.61 -1.48 2.68
C ASN A 281 -16.81 -0.43 3.49
N ALA A 282 -16.39 0.64 2.81
CA ALA A 282 -15.49 1.65 3.37
C ALA A 282 -15.96 2.23 4.72
N GLY A 283 -15.00 2.41 5.63
CA GLY A 283 -15.18 3.15 6.88
C GLY A 283 -14.63 4.56 6.78
N GLY A 284 -14.61 5.25 7.92
CA GLY A 284 -14.03 6.58 8.07
C GLY A 284 -14.00 6.98 9.54
N LYS A 285 -13.74 8.27 9.82
CA LYS A 285 -13.71 8.76 11.21
C LYS A 285 -15.10 8.79 11.86
N LYS A 286 -16.17 8.92 11.05
CA LYS A 286 -17.56 8.96 11.54
C LYS A 286 -18.14 7.57 11.79
N ALA A 287 -17.39 6.50 11.50
CA ALA A 287 -17.87 5.14 11.69
C ALA A 287 -18.17 4.81 13.16
N VAL A 288 -17.49 5.47 14.10
CA VAL A 288 -17.80 5.41 15.53
C VAL A 288 -19.24 5.78 15.86
N MET A 289 -19.85 6.71 15.10
CA MET A 289 -21.24 7.13 15.25
C MET A 289 -22.21 6.25 14.45
N TRP A 290 -21.96 6.10 13.14
CA TRP A 290 -22.95 5.58 12.19
C TRP A 290 -22.48 4.36 11.39
N GLY A 291 -21.36 3.75 11.75
CA GLY A 291 -20.84 2.56 11.09
C GLY A 291 -20.21 2.81 9.72
N THR A 292 -20.02 1.75 8.96
CA THR A 292 -19.38 1.76 7.63
C THR A 292 -20.41 1.98 6.52
N THR A 293 -19.99 1.86 5.25
CA THR A 293 -20.89 2.03 4.10
C THR A 293 -22.19 1.23 4.20
N LEU A 294 -22.11 -0.06 4.58
CA LEU A 294 -23.29 -0.93 4.68
C LEU A 294 -24.33 -0.42 5.68
N ASP A 295 -23.88 0.14 6.80
CA ASP A 295 -24.76 0.71 7.84
C ASP A 295 -25.57 1.91 7.33
N ASN A 296 -25.14 2.55 6.24
CA ASN A 296 -25.70 3.78 5.71
C ASN A 296 -26.43 3.61 4.37
N LEU A 297 -26.45 2.39 3.82
CA LEU A 297 -27.11 2.09 2.55
C LEU A 297 -28.61 1.83 2.75
N VAL A 298 -29.42 2.56 2.00
CA VAL A 298 -30.85 2.25 1.78
C VAL A 298 -31.00 1.22 0.68
N SER A 299 -30.31 1.41 -0.44
CA SER A 299 -30.27 0.45 -1.53
C SER A 299 -29.02 0.64 -2.41
N TRP A 300 -28.67 -0.38 -3.19
CA TRP A 300 -27.66 -0.27 -4.24
C TRP A 300 -28.01 -1.12 -5.45
N ARG A 301 -27.54 -0.66 -6.62
CA ARG A 301 -27.71 -1.34 -7.89
C ARG A 301 -26.38 -1.81 -8.43
N MET A 302 -26.41 -2.98 -9.07
CA MET A 302 -25.24 -3.58 -9.69
C MET A 302 -25.57 -4.39 -10.93
N VAL A 303 -24.56 -4.67 -11.74
CA VAL A 303 -24.60 -5.65 -12.83
C VAL A 303 -23.83 -6.89 -12.41
N THR A 304 -24.46 -8.04 -12.60
CA THR A 304 -23.96 -9.37 -12.19
C THR A 304 -23.16 -10.06 -13.32
N PRO A 305 -22.45 -11.16 -13.03
CA PRO A 305 -21.74 -11.98 -14.02
C PRO A 305 -22.64 -12.53 -15.14
N ASP A 306 -23.93 -12.75 -14.85
CA ASP A 306 -24.94 -13.13 -15.86
C ASP A 306 -25.35 -11.98 -16.77
N SER A 307 -24.70 -10.81 -16.65
CA SER A 307 -25.03 -9.58 -17.38
C SER A 307 -26.46 -9.07 -17.11
N GLN A 308 -26.98 -9.39 -15.93
CA GLN A 308 -28.29 -8.95 -15.45
C GLN A 308 -28.14 -7.90 -14.35
N TRP A 309 -29.19 -7.09 -14.20
CA TRP A 309 -29.27 -6.07 -13.16
C TRP A 309 -29.78 -6.66 -11.85
N LEU A 310 -29.26 -6.15 -10.75
CA LEU A 310 -29.68 -6.52 -9.41
C LEU A 310 -29.77 -5.26 -8.55
N GLU A 311 -30.84 -5.15 -7.75
CA GLU A 311 -31.00 -4.14 -6.71
C GLU A 311 -31.12 -4.84 -5.36
N VAL A 312 -30.35 -4.36 -4.38
CA VAL A 312 -30.49 -4.76 -2.98
C VAL A 312 -31.03 -3.59 -2.20
N GLU A 313 -32.10 -3.79 -1.44
CA GLU A 313 -32.71 -2.80 -0.57
C GLU A 313 -32.63 -3.26 0.90
N ARG A 314 -32.21 -2.36 1.79
CA ARG A 314 -32.20 -2.62 3.23
C ARG A 314 -33.58 -2.40 3.82
N LEU A 315 -34.10 -3.42 4.51
CA LEU A 315 -35.38 -3.38 5.22
C LEU A 315 -35.15 -3.03 6.70
N ASN A 316 -36.15 -2.45 7.35
CA ASN A 316 -36.13 -2.15 8.80
C ASN A 316 -34.88 -1.34 9.22
N HIS A 317 -34.43 -0.40 8.37
CA HIS A 317 -33.18 0.33 8.56
C HIS A 317 -33.17 1.10 9.89
N ASN A 318 -32.20 0.84 10.77
CA ASN A 318 -32.14 1.42 12.12
C ASN A 318 -31.58 2.86 12.18
N LEU A 319 -30.88 3.33 11.13
CA LEU A 319 -30.15 4.62 11.06
C LEU A 319 -28.94 4.73 12.00
N GLY A 320 -28.55 3.60 12.60
CA GLY A 320 -27.35 3.47 13.40
C GLY A 320 -26.49 2.34 12.86
N LYS A 321 -25.64 1.80 13.73
CA LYS A 321 -24.72 0.72 13.36
C LYS A 321 -25.50 -0.58 13.28
N ILE A 322 -25.10 -1.47 12.37
CA ILE A 322 -25.73 -2.78 12.18
C ILE A 322 -25.65 -3.64 13.43
N HIS A 323 -24.62 -3.49 14.26
CA HIS A 323 -24.51 -4.22 15.52
C HIS A 323 -25.50 -3.79 16.60
N ASP A 324 -26.23 -2.68 16.40
CA ASP A 324 -27.27 -2.22 17.31
C ASP A 324 -28.60 -2.97 17.09
N VAL A 325 -28.67 -3.88 16.11
CA VAL A 325 -29.84 -4.75 15.86
C VAL A 325 -29.45 -6.23 15.91
N GLU A 326 -30.42 -7.11 16.16
CA GLU A 326 -30.18 -8.56 16.17
C GLU A 326 -30.02 -9.12 14.75
N MET A 327 -30.89 -8.69 13.83
CA MET A 327 -30.95 -9.16 12.45
C MET A 327 -30.95 -7.96 11.48
N ALA A 328 -30.16 -8.05 10.42
CA ALA A 328 -30.20 -7.14 9.29
C ALA A 328 -30.89 -7.81 8.10
N GLU A 329 -31.94 -7.17 7.58
CA GLU A 329 -32.77 -7.72 6.51
C GLU A 329 -32.58 -6.97 5.19
N PHE A 330 -32.50 -7.72 4.10
CA PHE A 330 -32.27 -7.21 2.76
C PHE A 330 -33.22 -7.87 1.77
N ARG A 331 -33.80 -7.07 0.86
CA ARG A 331 -34.58 -7.55 -0.28
C ARG A 331 -33.73 -7.44 -1.54
N ILE A 332 -33.64 -8.54 -2.29
CA ILE A 332 -32.88 -8.65 -3.54
C ILE A 332 -33.87 -8.80 -4.69
N THR A 333 -33.85 -7.85 -5.62
CA THR A 333 -34.65 -7.89 -6.84
C THR A 333 -33.74 -7.99 -8.06
N ARG A 334 -33.99 -8.97 -8.92
CA ARG A 334 -33.27 -9.16 -10.18
C ARG A 334 -34.07 -8.57 -11.32
N TYR A 335 -33.39 -8.02 -12.33
CA TYR A 335 -34.02 -7.42 -13.50
C TYR A 335 -33.38 -7.92 -14.78
N GLN A 336 -34.17 -7.86 -15.85
CA GLN A 336 -33.71 -8.08 -17.23
C GLN A 336 -32.57 -7.12 -17.59
N PRO A 337 -31.81 -7.38 -18.67
CA PRO A 337 -30.71 -6.50 -19.10
C PRO A 337 -31.11 -5.02 -19.32
N ASP A 338 -32.40 -4.72 -19.48
CA ASP A 338 -32.93 -3.35 -19.53
C ASP A 338 -32.88 -2.60 -18.19
N GLY A 339 -32.73 -3.31 -17.07
CA GLY A 339 -32.67 -2.77 -15.72
C GLY A 339 -34.00 -2.26 -15.17
N ILE A 340 -35.12 -2.58 -15.82
CA ILE A 340 -36.46 -2.06 -15.49
C ILE A 340 -37.41 -3.22 -15.19
N ASN A 341 -37.42 -4.27 -16.01
CA ASN A 341 -38.37 -5.37 -15.86
C ASN A 341 -37.84 -6.43 -14.88
N PRO A 342 -38.53 -6.71 -13.76
CA PRO A 342 -38.07 -7.67 -12.77
C PRO A 342 -38.11 -9.11 -13.31
N ILE A 343 -37.24 -9.96 -12.78
CA ILE A 343 -37.14 -11.39 -13.06
C ILE A 343 -37.50 -12.16 -11.79
N GLY A 344 -38.61 -12.89 -11.83
CA GLY A 344 -39.07 -13.68 -10.69
C GLY A 344 -39.55 -12.81 -9.53
N GLU A 345 -39.78 -13.46 -8.39
CA GLU A 345 -40.15 -12.78 -7.14
C GLU A 345 -38.89 -12.31 -6.38
N PRO A 346 -38.95 -11.15 -5.70
CA PRO A 346 -37.84 -10.69 -4.86
C PRO A 346 -37.50 -11.71 -3.75
N GLU A 347 -36.21 -11.91 -3.54
CA GLU A 347 -35.68 -12.74 -2.45
C GLU A 347 -35.46 -11.86 -1.21
N THR A 348 -35.67 -12.39 -0.01
CA THR A 348 -35.32 -11.70 1.24
C THR A 348 -34.28 -12.51 2.00
N ILE A 349 -33.19 -11.86 2.39
CA ILE A 349 -32.13 -12.43 3.21
C ILE A 349 -32.13 -11.71 4.55
N ALA A 350 -32.19 -12.47 5.64
CA ALA A 350 -32.02 -11.99 7.00
C ALA A 350 -30.70 -12.53 7.55
N ILE A 351 -29.80 -11.64 7.95
CA ILE A 351 -28.44 -11.99 8.40
C ILE A 351 -28.27 -11.53 9.85
N PRO A 352 -27.83 -12.40 10.77
CA PRO A 352 -27.47 -11.98 12.13
C PRO A 352 -26.39 -10.89 12.10
N ALA A 353 -26.58 -9.82 12.87
CA ALA A 353 -25.67 -8.68 12.82
C ALA A 353 -24.22 -9.02 13.23
N ASN A 354 -24.05 -9.99 14.11
CA ASN A 354 -22.76 -10.51 14.55
C ASN A 354 -22.01 -11.33 13.47
N GLU A 355 -22.70 -11.81 12.42
CA GLU A 355 -22.08 -12.41 11.25
C GLU A 355 -21.58 -11.36 10.24
N LEU A 356 -22.20 -10.18 10.23
CA LEU A 356 -21.80 -9.06 9.38
C LEU A 356 -20.57 -8.34 9.90
N ARG A 357 -20.41 -8.27 11.22
CA ARG A 357 -19.28 -7.62 11.90
C ARG A 357 -19.00 -8.33 13.23
N LYS A 358 -17.75 -8.68 13.50
CA LYS A 358 -17.36 -9.30 14.77
C LYS A 358 -17.76 -8.43 15.97
N ALA A 359 -18.41 -9.04 16.95
CA ALA A 359 -18.87 -8.35 18.15
C ALA A 359 -17.69 -7.74 18.93
N GLY A 360 -17.89 -6.53 19.47
CA GLY A 360 -16.87 -5.80 20.23
C GLY A 360 -15.87 -5.01 19.39
N LEU A 361 -15.92 -5.11 18.05
CA LEU A 361 -15.04 -4.33 17.15
C LEU A 361 -15.84 -3.26 16.40
N GLY A 362 -15.27 -2.06 16.26
CA GLY A 362 -15.93 -0.94 15.57
C GLY A 362 -15.99 -1.14 14.05
N LYS A 363 -15.03 -1.86 13.47
CA LYS A 363 -14.91 -2.14 12.04
C LYS A 363 -14.43 -3.58 11.82
N ASP A 364 -14.89 -4.21 10.75
CA ASP A 364 -14.45 -5.54 10.31
C ASP A 364 -14.93 -5.76 8.87
N VAL A 365 -13.98 -5.97 7.95
CA VAL A 365 -14.27 -6.26 6.53
C VAL A 365 -13.64 -7.59 6.06
N THR A 366 -13.31 -8.46 7.02
CA THR A 366 -12.67 -9.75 6.81
C THR A 366 -13.63 -10.76 6.16
N ASN A 367 -14.88 -10.82 6.62
CA ASN A 367 -15.88 -11.76 6.12
C ASN A 367 -16.31 -11.44 4.67
N LYS A 368 -15.73 -12.11 3.68
CA LYS A 368 -16.08 -11.91 2.27
C LYS A 368 -17.35 -12.63 1.83
N PHE A 369 -17.84 -13.62 2.57
CA PHE A 369 -19.11 -14.28 2.27
C PHE A 369 -20.31 -13.42 2.68
N LEU A 370 -20.25 -12.80 3.85
CA LEU A 370 -21.22 -11.81 4.34
C LEU A 370 -22.69 -12.26 4.18
N GLY A 371 -22.99 -13.50 4.57
CA GLY A 371 -24.33 -14.09 4.47
C GLY A 371 -24.88 -14.20 3.05
N GLY A 372 -24.03 -14.16 2.02
CA GLY A 372 -24.43 -14.17 0.61
C GLY A 372 -24.86 -12.81 0.04
N LEU A 373 -24.68 -11.71 0.79
CA LEU A 373 -25.10 -10.38 0.38
C LEU A 373 -24.31 -9.89 -0.86
N PRO A 374 -24.96 -9.57 -2.00
CA PRO A 374 -24.24 -9.25 -3.24
C PRO A 374 -23.55 -7.87 -3.25
N GLY A 375 -22.38 -7.80 -3.89
CA GLY A 375 -21.67 -6.57 -4.25
C GLY A 375 -20.90 -5.88 -3.12
N ILE A 376 -21.51 -5.71 -1.95
CA ILE A 376 -20.88 -5.04 -0.80
C ILE A 376 -19.76 -5.92 -0.20
N GLN A 377 -18.60 -5.32 0.07
CA GLN A 377 -17.43 -5.98 0.68
C GLN A 377 -16.74 -7.04 -0.20
N LYS A 378 -17.22 -7.26 -1.43
CA LYS A 378 -16.74 -8.29 -2.37
C LYS A 378 -15.63 -7.80 -3.29
N GLU A 379 -15.26 -6.53 -3.21
CA GLU A 379 -14.14 -5.95 -3.96
C GLU A 379 -14.29 -6.12 -5.48
N GLY A 380 -15.54 -6.09 -5.97
CA GLY A 380 -15.86 -6.25 -7.39
C GLY A 380 -15.75 -7.70 -7.92
N CYS A 381 -15.64 -8.69 -7.03
CA CYS A 381 -15.53 -10.08 -7.45
C CYS A 381 -16.86 -10.68 -7.92
N ASP A 382 -18.02 -10.18 -7.52
CA ASP A 382 -19.33 -10.75 -7.86
C ASP A 382 -20.20 -9.80 -8.71
N GLY A 383 -19.60 -8.76 -9.27
CA GLY A 383 -20.27 -7.83 -10.18
C GLY A 383 -19.77 -6.40 -10.04
N LEU A 384 -20.53 -5.48 -10.62
CA LEU A 384 -20.16 -4.08 -10.77
C LEU A 384 -21.23 -3.15 -10.21
N ILE A 385 -20.92 -2.43 -9.14
CA ILE A 385 -21.81 -1.43 -8.53
C ILE A 385 -22.00 -0.23 -9.48
N THR A 386 -23.24 0.17 -9.73
CA THR A 386 -23.56 1.27 -10.65
C THR A 386 -24.09 2.51 -9.94
N SER A 387 -24.85 2.33 -8.85
CA SER A 387 -25.37 3.41 -8.01
C SER A 387 -25.78 2.92 -6.62
N GLY A 388 -25.91 3.85 -5.68
CA GLY A 388 -26.42 3.60 -4.34
C GLY A 388 -27.32 4.74 -3.84
N VAL A 389 -28.22 4.41 -2.92
CA VAL A 389 -29.03 5.35 -2.16
C VAL A 389 -28.59 5.27 -0.70
N PHE A 390 -28.25 6.41 -0.12
CA PHE A 390 -27.72 6.52 1.23
C PHE A 390 -28.63 7.33 2.12
N VAL A 391 -28.63 7.00 3.41
CA VAL A 391 -29.20 7.87 4.44
C VAL A 391 -28.25 9.04 4.71
N LEU A 392 -28.81 10.19 5.03
CA LEU A 392 -28.10 11.37 5.52
C LEU A 392 -28.50 11.64 6.96
N HIS A 393 -27.53 12.01 7.78
CA HIS A 393 -27.71 12.21 9.22
C HIS A 393 -27.78 13.68 9.58
N ARG A 394 -28.27 13.98 10.77
CA ARG A 394 -28.15 15.31 11.36
C ARG A 394 -27.00 15.28 12.37
N MET A 395 -26.10 16.25 12.27
CA MET A 395 -25.09 16.47 13.31
C MET A 395 -25.72 17.19 14.51
N ALA A 396 -25.23 16.91 15.71
CA ALA A 396 -25.57 17.70 16.88
C ALA A 396 -25.14 19.17 16.74
N THR A 397 -25.83 20.05 17.45
CA THR A 397 -25.74 21.51 17.27
C THR A 397 -24.37 22.07 17.66
N PHE A 398 -23.78 21.57 18.75
CA PHE A 398 -22.50 22.03 19.28
C PHE A 398 -21.44 20.95 19.12
N THR A 399 -20.22 21.34 18.75
CA THR A 399 -19.07 20.44 18.68
C THR A 399 -17.82 21.16 19.16
N ARG A 400 -17.05 20.51 20.04
CA ARG A 400 -15.75 20.97 20.51
C ARG A 400 -14.71 19.90 20.20
N THR A 401 -13.48 20.31 19.89
CA THR A 401 -12.36 19.38 19.69
C THR A 401 -11.43 19.45 20.88
N VAL A 402 -11.18 18.31 21.52
CA VAL A 402 -10.17 18.15 22.57
C VAL A 402 -8.90 17.59 21.94
N CYS A 403 -7.76 18.21 22.22
CA CYS A 403 -6.44 17.69 21.86
C CYS A 403 -5.69 17.33 23.14
N LEU A 404 -5.23 16.09 23.25
CA LEU A 404 -4.45 15.60 24.39
C LEU A 404 -3.04 15.30 23.94
N GLU A 405 -2.04 15.83 24.63
CA GLU A 405 -0.61 15.65 24.36
C GLU A 405 0.05 14.89 25.52
N PHE A 406 0.65 13.74 25.22
CA PHE A 406 1.34 12.91 26.22
C PHE A 406 2.85 12.93 25.96
N PHE A 407 3.64 13.26 26.99
CA PHE A 407 5.10 13.43 26.88
C PHE A 407 5.91 12.31 27.53
N GLY A 408 5.28 11.51 28.41
CA GLY A 408 5.93 10.39 29.09
C GLY A 408 6.41 9.32 28.11
N ASN A 409 7.53 8.65 28.42
CA ASN A 409 8.03 7.53 27.61
C ASN A 409 7.29 6.22 27.88
N ASP A 410 6.49 6.16 28.96
CA ASP A 410 5.65 5.02 29.31
C ASP A 410 4.23 5.24 28.74
N LEU A 411 4.00 4.67 27.54
CA LEU A 411 2.72 4.80 26.83
C LEU A 411 1.60 3.97 27.47
N SER A 412 1.91 3.00 28.33
CA SER A 412 0.90 2.21 29.06
C SER A 412 0.05 3.07 29.99
N LYS A 413 0.56 4.23 30.41
CA LYS A 413 -0.19 5.23 31.18
C LYS A 413 -1.12 6.05 30.33
N ALA A 414 -0.76 6.28 29.06
CA ALA A 414 -1.48 7.16 28.14
C ALA A 414 -2.63 6.44 27.43
N VAL A 415 -2.44 5.18 27.00
CA VAL A 415 -3.45 4.43 26.24
C VAL A 415 -4.79 4.25 26.97
N PRO A 416 -4.86 3.98 28.29
CA PRO A 416 -6.15 3.82 28.94
C PRO A 416 -6.98 5.11 28.98
N ALA A 417 -6.38 6.28 28.73
CA ALA A 417 -7.13 7.52 28.53
C ALA A 417 -8.11 7.41 27.33
N ILE A 418 -7.82 6.57 26.33
CA ILE A 418 -8.72 6.29 25.20
C ILE A 418 -9.99 5.60 25.70
N VAL A 419 -9.83 4.53 26.47
CA VAL A 419 -10.94 3.72 27.00
C VAL A 419 -11.75 4.53 28.00
N GLU A 420 -11.09 5.18 28.97
CA GLU A 420 -11.76 6.02 29.97
C GLU A 420 -12.52 7.19 29.35
N THR A 421 -11.94 7.85 28.35
CA THR A 421 -12.63 8.91 27.60
C THR A 421 -13.87 8.35 26.91
N LYS A 422 -13.73 7.21 26.22
CA LYS A 422 -14.85 6.61 25.51
C LYS A 422 -15.97 6.18 26.46
N ASP A 423 -15.63 5.47 27.53
CA ASP A 423 -16.60 5.02 28.54
C ASP A 423 -17.30 6.22 29.20
N THR A 424 -16.57 7.30 29.49
CA THR A 424 -17.16 8.53 30.05
C THR A 424 -18.17 9.15 29.10
N LEU A 425 -17.89 9.18 27.80
CA LEU A 425 -18.79 9.76 26.80
C LEU A 425 -19.98 8.84 26.52
N ASP A 426 -19.77 7.53 26.38
CA ASP A 426 -20.83 6.55 26.10
C ASP A 426 -21.85 6.46 27.25
N ASN A 427 -21.44 6.76 28.49
CA ASN A 427 -22.33 6.80 29.65
C ASN A 427 -23.22 8.06 29.72
N ASN A 428 -23.03 9.03 28.81
CA ASN A 428 -23.85 10.24 28.73
C ASN A 428 -24.65 10.29 27.42
N PRO A 429 -25.98 10.09 27.44
CA PRO A 429 -26.79 10.04 26.22
C PRO A 429 -26.93 11.40 25.50
N ASP A 430 -26.63 12.51 26.18
CA ASP A 430 -26.68 13.87 25.61
C ASP A 430 -25.39 14.25 24.87
N ILE A 431 -24.38 13.36 24.89
CA ILE A 431 -23.08 13.54 24.27
C ILE A 431 -22.84 12.47 23.20
N ILE A 432 -22.17 12.87 22.13
CA ILE A 432 -21.79 12.04 21.01
C ILE A 432 -20.28 12.13 20.83
N LEU A 433 -19.62 10.98 20.84
CA LEU A 433 -18.25 10.85 20.38
C LEU A 433 -18.24 10.92 18.84
N ALA A 434 -17.92 12.10 18.30
CA ALA A 434 -17.96 12.36 16.86
C ALA A 434 -16.70 11.93 16.10
N GLY A 435 -15.61 11.71 16.83
CA GLY A 435 -14.38 11.17 16.29
C GLY A 435 -13.31 11.11 17.38
N MET A 436 -12.46 10.09 17.33
CA MET A 436 -11.30 9.97 18.21
C MET A 436 -10.14 9.39 17.42
N GLU A 437 -9.11 10.20 17.21
CA GLU A 437 -7.92 9.85 16.44
C GLU A 437 -6.66 9.91 17.29
N HIS A 438 -5.68 9.12 16.91
CA HIS A 438 -4.38 9.08 17.56
C HIS A 438 -3.23 9.13 16.56
N LEU A 439 -2.16 9.82 16.94
CA LEU A 439 -0.86 9.84 16.26
C LEU A 439 0.23 9.38 17.23
N ASP A 440 1.06 8.42 16.81
CA ASP A 440 2.25 8.00 17.55
C ASP A 440 3.43 8.99 17.40
N GLU A 441 4.51 8.78 18.17
CA GLU A 441 5.70 9.65 18.16
C GLU A 441 6.31 9.78 16.76
N ARG A 442 6.23 8.73 15.93
CA ARG A 442 6.81 8.70 14.59
C ARG A 442 6.00 9.57 13.64
N TYR A 443 4.67 9.50 13.73
CA TYR A 443 3.77 10.37 12.99
C TYR A 443 3.84 11.82 13.45
N VAL A 444 3.87 12.08 14.76
CA VAL A 444 4.04 13.43 15.32
C VAL A 444 5.29 14.09 14.72
N ARG A 445 6.40 13.36 14.61
CA ARG A 445 7.61 13.84 13.92
C ARG A 445 7.43 14.00 12.42
N ALA A 446 6.80 13.03 11.75
CA ALA A 446 6.68 13.02 10.30
C ALA A 446 5.77 14.14 9.76
N VAL A 447 4.71 14.49 10.49
CA VAL A 447 3.75 15.54 10.07
C VAL A 447 4.20 16.96 10.44
N ASP A 448 5.39 17.09 11.03
CA ASP A 448 5.93 18.33 11.59
C ASP A 448 4.92 18.97 12.56
N TYR A 449 4.52 18.19 13.56
CA TYR A 449 3.47 18.56 14.50
C TYR A 449 3.86 19.80 15.32
N THR A 450 2.92 20.74 15.43
CA THR A 450 3.08 21.93 16.29
C THR A 450 2.53 21.63 17.68
N THR A 451 3.45 21.47 18.64
CA THR A 451 3.10 21.26 20.06
C THR A 451 2.30 22.44 20.60
N LYS A 452 1.18 22.14 21.26
CA LYS A 452 0.30 23.14 21.89
C LYS A 452 0.78 23.48 23.30
N ALA A 453 1.31 22.49 24.03
CA ALA A 453 1.98 22.72 25.29
C ALA A 453 3.23 23.62 25.11
N PRO A 454 3.54 24.50 26.07
CA PRO A 454 4.73 25.34 26.04
C PRO A 454 6.01 24.55 26.37
N ARG A 455 6.27 23.47 25.62
CA ARG A 455 7.42 22.58 25.77
C ARG A 455 8.31 22.62 24.54
N SER A 456 9.61 22.46 24.73
CA SER A 456 10.60 22.37 23.64
C SER A 456 10.71 20.96 23.04
N ILE A 457 9.92 20.00 23.52
CA ILE A 457 9.91 18.61 23.07
C ILE A 457 8.59 18.28 22.38
N LEU A 458 8.63 17.33 21.45
CA LEU A 458 7.44 16.78 20.82
C LEU A 458 6.76 15.76 21.75
N PRO A 459 5.40 15.69 21.74
CA PRO A 459 4.69 14.63 22.43
C PRO A 459 5.01 13.25 21.83
N LYS A 460 4.91 12.22 22.65
CA LYS A 460 5.03 10.80 22.25
C LYS A 460 3.74 10.26 21.67
N MET A 461 2.62 10.85 22.06
CA MET A 461 1.30 10.46 21.63
C MET A 461 0.40 11.69 21.64
N VAL A 462 -0.42 11.82 20.60
CA VAL A 462 -1.44 12.87 20.49
C VAL A 462 -2.80 12.22 20.26
N LEU A 463 -3.80 12.61 21.04
CA LEU A 463 -5.22 12.29 20.78
C LEU A 463 -5.97 13.54 20.30
N LEU A 464 -6.81 13.37 19.29
CA LEU A 464 -7.76 14.37 18.81
C LEU A 464 -9.17 13.80 18.91
N ILE A 465 -10.01 14.46 19.69
CA ILE A 465 -11.35 13.97 20.04
C ILE A 465 -12.37 15.05 19.67
N ASP A 466 -13.32 14.75 18.81
CA ASP A 466 -14.49 15.60 18.58
C ASP A 466 -15.63 15.13 19.49
N VAL A 467 -16.08 16.03 20.38
CA VAL A 467 -17.22 15.83 21.28
C VAL A 467 -18.36 16.71 20.80
N ALA A 468 -19.53 16.11 20.56
CA ALA A 468 -20.70 16.80 20.06
C ALA A 468 -21.93 16.58 20.94
N GLY A 469 -22.89 17.50 20.89
CA GLY A 469 -24.14 17.45 21.67
C GLY A 469 -25.06 18.61 21.30
N ASP A 470 -26.32 18.54 21.70
CA ASP A 470 -27.30 19.60 21.43
C ASP A 470 -27.37 20.67 22.53
N ASP A 471 -26.67 20.46 23.64
CA ASP A 471 -26.51 21.41 24.74
C ASP A 471 -25.03 21.81 24.87
N GLU A 472 -24.76 23.11 24.79
CA GLU A 472 -23.39 23.64 24.83
C GLU A 472 -22.69 23.41 26.18
N ASP A 473 -23.42 23.55 27.29
CA ASP A 473 -22.86 23.45 28.64
C ASP A 473 -22.51 21.99 28.97
N ILE A 474 -23.35 21.05 28.53
CA ILE A 474 -23.07 19.61 28.67
C ILE A 474 -21.83 19.21 27.86
N VAL A 475 -21.71 19.70 26.61
CA VAL A 475 -20.51 19.48 25.78
C VAL A 475 -19.27 20.11 26.43
N ALA A 476 -19.39 21.31 27.00
CA ALA A 476 -18.30 21.98 27.69
C ALA A 476 -17.80 21.19 28.91
N ALA A 477 -18.73 20.68 29.72
CA ALA A 477 -18.45 19.88 30.90
C ALA A 477 -17.75 18.57 30.51
N ALA A 478 -18.27 17.86 29.50
CA ALA A 478 -17.67 16.63 28.99
C ALA A 478 -16.23 16.84 28.50
N CYS A 479 -15.97 17.89 27.70
CA CYS A 479 -14.61 18.21 27.27
C CYS A 479 -13.65 18.51 28.45
N SER A 480 -14.15 19.19 29.48
CA SER A 480 -13.35 19.51 30.67
C SER A 480 -12.99 18.25 31.46
N GLU A 481 -13.91 17.29 31.55
CA GLU A 481 -13.67 16.01 32.21
C GLU A 481 -12.65 15.15 31.45
N ILE A 482 -12.71 15.12 30.11
CA ILE A 482 -11.68 14.45 29.28
C ILE A 482 -10.29 15.01 29.59
N VAL A 483 -10.15 16.34 29.68
CA VAL A 483 -8.88 16.98 30.01
C VAL A 483 -8.44 16.60 31.42
N HIS A 484 -9.35 16.51 32.38
CA HIS A 484 -9.06 16.08 33.74
C HIS A 484 -8.54 14.64 33.80
N LEU A 485 -9.18 13.71 33.09
CA LEU A 485 -8.73 12.32 32.96
C LEU A 485 -7.33 12.23 32.34
N ALA A 486 -7.07 13.01 31.29
CA ALA A 486 -5.76 13.06 30.65
C ALA A 486 -4.66 13.61 31.60
N ASN A 487 -4.97 14.66 32.35
CA ASN A 487 -4.05 15.26 33.32
C ASN A 487 -3.68 14.28 34.44
N ALA A 488 -4.61 13.41 34.86
CA ALA A 488 -4.34 12.35 35.84
C ALA A 488 -3.34 11.27 35.33
N ARG A 489 -3.06 11.28 34.01
CA ARG A 489 -2.18 10.33 33.32
C ARG A 489 -0.95 11.02 32.69
N ASP A 490 -0.51 12.13 33.28
CA ASP A 490 0.63 12.95 32.80
C ASP A 490 0.45 13.50 31.36
N GLY A 491 -0.80 13.61 30.89
CA GLY A 491 -1.16 14.29 29.66
C GLY A 491 -1.47 15.77 29.87
N GLU A 492 -1.43 16.55 28.80
CA GLU A 492 -1.90 17.94 28.78
C GLU A 492 -3.05 18.08 27.77
N GLY A 493 -4.16 18.68 28.18
CA GLY A 493 -5.36 18.81 27.36
C GLY A 493 -5.66 20.24 26.90
N PHE A 494 -6.11 20.39 25.66
CA PHE A 494 -6.47 21.66 25.02
C PHE A 494 -7.84 21.55 24.34
N ILE A 495 -8.68 22.58 24.47
CA ILE A 495 -10.04 22.58 23.91
C ILE A 495 -10.14 23.67 22.82
N ALA A 496 -10.55 23.26 21.62
CA ALA A 496 -10.91 24.14 20.52
C ALA A 496 -12.43 24.24 20.38
N VAL A 497 -12.96 25.45 20.52
CA VAL A 497 -14.40 25.73 20.45
C VAL A 497 -14.80 26.23 19.07
N SER A 498 -14.11 27.23 18.51
CA SER A 498 -14.46 27.78 17.19
C SER A 498 -14.17 26.80 16.05
N ALA A 499 -14.94 26.88 14.97
CA ALA A 499 -14.75 26.03 13.79
C ALA A 499 -13.33 26.16 13.20
N GLU A 500 -12.75 27.37 13.21
CA GLU A 500 -11.38 27.61 12.74
C GLU A 500 -10.35 26.93 13.64
N ALA A 501 -10.52 27.01 14.97
CA ALA A 501 -9.62 26.37 15.92
C ALA A 501 -9.68 24.84 15.80
N ARG A 502 -10.89 24.28 15.68
CA ARG A 502 -11.08 22.84 15.43
C ARG A 502 -10.41 22.41 14.13
N LYS A 503 -10.64 23.13 13.03
CA LYS A 503 -9.99 22.86 11.74
C LYS A 503 -8.46 22.89 11.84
N ARG A 504 -7.89 23.81 12.63
CA ARG A 504 -6.43 23.86 12.87
C ARG A 504 -5.93 22.63 13.63
N PHE A 505 -6.64 22.18 14.67
CA PHE A 505 -6.27 20.96 15.41
C PHE A 505 -6.25 19.73 14.50
N TRP A 506 -7.24 19.61 13.61
CA TRP A 506 -7.36 18.50 12.67
C TRP A 506 -6.43 18.55 11.46
N ALA A 507 -5.82 19.71 11.16
CA ALA A 507 -4.96 19.88 10.00
C ALA A 507 -3.73 18.95 10.02
N ASP A 508 -3.21 18.63 11.21
CA ASP A 508 -2.04 17.76 11.38
C ASP A 508 -2.36 16.32 11.02
N ARG A 509 -3.55 15.83 11.43
CA ARG A 509 -4.05 14.48 11.12
C ARG A 509 -4.25 14.24 9.62
N ALA A 510 -4.47 15.29 8.83
CA ALA A 510 -4.61 15.18 7.38
C ALA A 510 -3.27 14.95 6.63
N ARG A 511 -2.12 15.20 7.28
CA ARG A 511 -0.77 15.14 6.67
C ARG A 511 -0.04 13.80 6.87
N THR A 512 -0.73 12.73 7.24
CA THR A 512 -0.12 11.40 7.49
C THR A 512 0.64 10.82 6.29
N ALA A 513 0.38 11.29 5.07
CA ALA A 513 1.17 10.96 3.89
C ALA A 513 2.69 11.28 4.02
N ALA A 514 3.06 12.25 4.88
CA ALA A 514 4.44 12.70 5.05
C ALA A 514 5.42 11.61 5.54
N ILE A 515 4.92 10.52 6.15
CA ILE A 515 5.75 9.42 6.66
C ILE A 515 6.61 8.74 5.58
N ALA A 516 6.17 8.77 4.31
CA ALA A 516 6.85 8.13 3.20
C ALA A 516 7.93 8.99 2.52
N LYS A 517 8.16 10.23 3.01
CA LYS A 517 9.11 11.18 2.42
C LYS A 517 10.56 10.65 2.38
N HIS A 518 10.90 9.69 3.24
CA HIS A 518 12.27 9.17 3.37
C HIS A 518 12.59 7.94 2.49
N THR A 519 11.60 7.34 1.80
CA THR A 519 11.75 6.10 1.01
C THR A 519 11.34 6.25 -0.46
N ASN A 520 11.46 7.46 -1.04
CA ASN A 520 10.94 7.78 -2.37
C ASN A 520 9.47 7.34 -2.55
N ALA A 521 8.66 7.60 -1.50
CA ALA A 521 7.22 7.48 -1.50
C ALA A 521 6.62 6.07 -1.70
N PHE A 522 7.38 4.99 -1.42
CA PHE A 522 6.79 3.64 -1.28
C PHE A 522 6.73 3.22 0.20
N LYS A 523 5.59 2.64 0.58
CA LYS A 523 5.31 2.12 1.92
C LYS A 523 4.29 0.99 1.86
N ILE A 524 4.45 0.02 2.75
CA ILE A 524 3.43 -1.00 3.00
C ILE A 524 2.42 -0.39 3.98
N ASN A 525 1.13 -0.55 3.66
CA ASN A 525 0.02 -0.02 4.47
C ASN A 525 -0.87 -1.17 4.88
N GLU A 526 -1.08 -1.32 6.18
CA GLU A 526 -2.00 -2.28 6.75
C GLU A 526 -2.96 -1.57 7.69
N ASP A 527 -4.15 -2.14 7.85
CA ASP A 527 -5.15 -1.70 8.80
C ASP A 527 -5.70 -2.92 9.54
N VAL A 528 -5.59 -2.91 10.86
CA VAL A 528 -6.08 -3.96 11.75
C VAL A 528 -7.03 -3.35 12.76
N VAL A 529 -7.94 -4.14 13.31
CA VAL A 529 -8.84 -3.65 14.38
C VAL A 529 -8.55 -4.42 15.65
N ILE A 530 -8.24 -3.68 16.72
CA ILE A 530 -7.84 -4.21 18.01
C ILE A 530 -8.92 -3.85 19.04
N PRO A 531 -9.32 -4.77 19.93
CA PRO A 531 -10.18 -4.44 21.07
C PRO A 531 -9.58 -3.29 21.88
N LEU A 532 -10.42 -2.31 22.25
CA LEU A 532 -9.96 -1.05 22.85
C LEU A 532 -9.18 -1.27 24.16
N ASP A 533 -9.59 -2.24 24.96
CA ASP A 533 -8.97 -2.66 26.22
C ASP A 533 -7.59 -3.32 26.01
N ARG A 534 -7.27 -3.75 24.80
CA ARG A 534 -6.00 -4.42 24.43
C ARG A 534 -5.06 -3.52 23.60
N LEU A 535 -5.42 -2.27 23.33
CA LEU A 535 -4.61 -1.34 22.53
C LEU A 535 -3.21 -1.10 23.11
N SER A 536 -3.05 -1.13 24.44
CA SER A 536 -1.76 -0.93 25.10
C SER A 536 -0.80 -2.07 24.76
N GLU A 537 -1.27 -3.32 24.85
CA GLU A 537 -0.47 -4.50 24.52
C GLU A 537 -0.11 -4.54 23.03
N TYR A 538 -1.00 -4.07 22.15
CA TYR A 538 -0.68 -3.92 20.74
C TYR A 538 0.45 -2.92 20.53
N ASN A 539 0.37 -1.73 21.15
CA ASN A 539 1.40 -0.70 21.05
C ASN A 539 2.77 -1.20 21.57
N ASP A 540 2.78 -1.96 22.67
CA ASP A 540 4.00 -2.58 23.21
C ASP A 540 4.63 -3.57 22.22
N GLY A 541 3.80 -4.41 21.58
CA GLY A 541 4.25 -5.31 20.52
C GLY A 541 4.88 -4.58 19.34
N ILE A 542 4.27 -3.47 18.89
CA ILE A 542 4.81 -2.64 17.82
C ILE A 542 6.11 -1.95 18.21
N GLU A 543 6.24 -1.45 19.44
CA GLU A 543 7.49 -0.84 19.90
C GLU A 543 8.61 -1.88 20.05
N LYS A 544 8.29 -3.12 20.47
CA LYS A 544 9.22 -4.25 20.47
C LYS A 544 9.76 -4.51 19.07
N ILE A 545 8.89 -4.63 18.06
CA ILE A 545 9.30 -4.77 16.64
C ILE A 545 10.24 -3.63 16.25
N ASN A 546 9.87 -2.38 16.55
CA ASN A 546 10.67 -1.22 16.21
C ASN A 546 12.07 -1.20 16.85
N ILE A 547 12.18 -1.60 18.12
CA ILE A 547 13.47 -1.68 18.82
C ILE A 547 14.33 -2.79 18.22
N VAL A 548 13.74 -3.95 17.93
CA VAL A 548 14.41 -5.08 17.27
C VAL A 548 14.96 -4.65 15.92
N GLN A 549 14.11 -4.08 15.05
CA GLN A 549 14.50 -3.64 13.71
C GLN A 549 15.56 -2.53 13.75
N SER A 550 15.40 -1.55 14.65
CA SER A 550 16.42 -0.52 14.83
C SER A 550 17.75 -1.08 15.32
N THR A 551 17.77 -2.17 16.08
CA THR A 551 18.99 -2.76 16.64
C THR A 551 19.67 -3.67 15.62
N ARG A 552 18.91 -4.52 14.91
CA ARG A 552 19.41 -5.32 13.78
C ARG A 552 20.10 -4.47 12.73
N ASN A 553 19.50 -3.34 12.35
CA ASN A 553 20.11 -2.41 11.41
C ASN A 553 21.45 -1.83 11.93
N LYS A 554 21.56 -1.51 13.22
CA LYS A 554 22.83 -1.05 13.82
C LYS A 554 23.88 -2.16 13.89
N LEU A 555 23.46 -3.41 14.13
CA LEU A 555 24.36 -4.57 14.08
C LEU A 555 24.93 -4.75 12.67
N GLN A 556 24.08 -4.69 11.64
CA GLN A 556 24.52 -4.72 10.23
C GLN A 556 25.51 -3.59 9.90
N MET A 557 25.28 -2.38 10.40
CA MET A 557 26.25 -1.27 10.25
C MET A 557 27.60 -1.61 10.90
N ALA A 558 27.58 -2.13 12.12
CA ALA A 558 28.79 -2.51 12.84
C ALA A 558 29.54 -3.65 12.12
N ASP A 559 28.81 -4.64 11.58
CA ASP A 559 29.37 -5.73 10.78
C ASP A 559 30.04 -5.20 9.50
N ALA A 560 29.37 -4.30 8.77
CA ALA A 560 29.90 -3.70 7.55
C ALA A 560 31.16 -2.89 7.81
N VAL A 561 31.18 -2.09 8.88
CA VAL A 561 32.37 -1.34 9.31
C VAL A 561 33.49 -2.30 9.69
N CYS A 562 33.21 -3.34 10.48
CA CYS A 562 34.22 -4.32 10.90
C CYS A 562 34.82 -5.07 9.70
N ALA A 563 33.98 -5.51 8.76
CA ALA A 563 34.41 -6.20 7.54
C ALA A 563 35.28 -5.29 6.66
N TYR A 564 34.92 -4.02 6.54
CA TYR A 564 35.71 -3.05 5.78
C TYR A 564 37.06 -2.75 6.43
N LEU A 565 37.10 -2.53 7.76
CA LEU A 565 38.35 -2.31 8.49
C LEU A 565 39.28 -3.55 8.48
N SER A 566 38.72 -4.76 8.50
CA SER A 566 39.48 -6.02 8.47
C SER A 566 40.13 -6.31 7.12
N ASN A 567 39.60 -5.73 6.03
CA ASN A 567 40.10 -5.94 4.67
C ASN A 567 41.18 -4.94 4.23
N GLN A 568 41.90 -4.34 5.19
CA GLN A 568 42.95 -3.33 4.96
C GLN A 568 42.47 -2.17 4.06
N PRO A 569 41.80 -1.14 4.64
CA PRO A 569 41.25 -0.01 3.91
C PRO A 569 42.24 0.61 2.91
N HIS A 570 41.81 0.74 1.65
CA HIS A 570 42.65 1.33 0.60
C HIS A 570 42.99 2.80 0.84
N GLU A 571 42.13 3.52 1.55
CA GLU A 571 42.31 4.92 1.97
C GLU A 571 43.50 5.11 2.92
N LEU A 572 44.03 4.03 3.49
CA LEU A 572 45.27 4.05 4.29
C LEU A 572 46.54 3.97 3.42
N LYS A 573 46.41 3.78 2.11
CA LYS A 573 47.52 3.65 1.14
C LYS A 573 47.72 4.89 0.25
N GLU A 574 46.93 5.95 0.45
CA GLU A 574 46.94 7.15 -0.41
C GLU A 574 47.86 8.28 0.11
N HIS A 575 48.65 8.06 1.16
CA HIS A 575 49.54 9.08 1.72
C HIS A 575 50.99 8.94 1.23
N ASP A 576 51.44 9.96 0.48
CA ASP A 576 52.83 10.30 0.10
C ASP A 576 53.80 9.13 -0.22
N ALA A 577 53.96 8.84 -1.52
CA ALA A 577 54.86 7.82 -2.07
C ALA A 577 56.36 7.99 -1.71
N ASP A 578 56.74 9.09 -1.05
CA ASP A 578 58.11 9.38 -0.61
C ASP A 578 58.39 8.99 0.87
N VAL A 579 57.39 8.56 1.64
CA VAL A 579 57.53 8.17 3.08
C VAL A 579 57.11 6.71 3.35
N ASP A 580 56.55 6.04 2.36
CA ASP A 580 55.97 4.69 2.47
C ASP A 580 57.01 3.58 2.37
N GLU A 581 57.58 3.18 3.51
CA GLU A 581 58.05 1.81 3.79
C GLU A 581 58.50 1.65 5.27
N SER A 582 57.81 2.30 6.23
CA SER A 582 58.11 2.10 7.65
C SER A 582 57.22 1.03 8.26
N ALA A 583 57.82 -0.14 8.57
CA ALA A 583 57.17 -1.23 9.29
C ALA A 583 56.59 -0.79 10.67
N GLU A 584 57.10 0.30 11.23
CA GLU A 584 56.61 0.87 12.50
C GLU A 584 55.26 1.57 12.31
N ASN A 585 55.06 2.27 11.20
CA ASN A 585 53.80 2.94 10.89
C ASN A 585 52.69 1.90 10.58
N ASP A 586 53.04 0.86 9.83
CA ASP A 586 52.14 -0.27 9.54
C ASP A 586 51.69 -0.96 10.83
N ALA A 587 52.61 -1.19 11.79
CA ALA A 587 52.27 -1.79 13.08
C ALA A 587 51.36 -0.89 13.94
N ILE A 588 51.58 0.43 13.93
CA ILE A 588 50.72 1.40 14.63
C ILE A 588 49.32 1.39 14.02
N MET A 589 49.21 1.38 12.69
CA MET A 589 47.93 1.36 11.99
C MET A 589 47.18 0.05 12.22
N GLN A 590 47.87 -1.09 12.16
CA GLN A 590 47.27 -2.40 12.45
C GLN A 590 46.73 -2.45 13.89
N THR A 591 47.47 -1.91 14.86
CA THR A 591 47.00 -1.85 16.26
C THR A 591 45.72 -1.02 16.40
N LYS A 592 45.59 0.09 15.66
CA LYS A 592 44.35 0.88 15.63
C LYS A 592 43.19 0.11 14.98
N LEU A 593 43.43 -0.60 13.88
CA LEU A 593 42.41 -1.43 13.22
C LEU A 593 41.92 -2.57 14.13
N ASP A 594 42.83 -3.23 14.84
CA ASP A 594 42.51 -4.30 15.78
C ASP A 594 41.69 -3.78 16.96
N ALA A 595 42.06 -2.61 17.51
CA ALA A 595 41.30 -1.96 18.57
C ALA A 595 39.89 -1.55 18.11
N ALA A 596 39.75 -1.07 16.87
CA ALA A 596 38.47 -0.73 16.27
C ALA A 596 37.57 -1.97 16.09
N CYS A 597 38.12 -3.06 15.56
CA CYS A 597 37.38 -4.31 15.39
C CYS A 597 36.97 -4.91 16.74
N LYS A 598 37.85 -4.86 17.73
CA LYS A 598 37.55 -5.32 19.10
C LYS A 598 36.42 -4.53 19.74
N LEU A 599 36.44 -3.20 19.63
CA LEU A 599 35.33 -2.34 20.07
C LEU A 599 34.01 -2.77 19.41
N LEU A 600 34.01 -3.00 18.09
CA LEU A 600 32.82 -3.41 17.35
C LEU A 600 32.32 -4.80 17.77
N GLU A 601 33.22 -5.75 18.03
CA GLU A 601 32.87 -7.06 18.62
C GLU A 601 32.17 -6.92 19.96
N ASP A 602 32.73 -6.14 20.88
CA ASP A 602 32.18 -5.99 22.23
C ASP A 602 30.82 -5.28 22.20
N VAL A 603 30.68 -4.24 21.39
CA VAL A 603 29.40 -3.54 21.17
C VAL A 603 28.35 -4.47 20.57
N ARG A 604 28.70 -5.25 19.53
CA ARG A 604 27.79 -6.23 18.91
C ARG A 604 27.36 -7.31 19.90
N ALA A 605 28.29 -7.87 20.67
CA ALA A 605 27.99 -8.88 21.68
C ALA A 605 26.98 -8.35 22.70
N ARG A 606 27.19 -7.14 23.21
CA ARG A 606 26.28 -6.49 24.16
C ARG A 606 24.90 -6.22 23.56
N TRP A 607 24.83 -5.68 22.34
CA TRP A 607 23.55 -5.42 21.68
C TRP A 607 22.76 -6.70 21.38
N ASN A 608 23.45 -7.78 20.99
CA ASN A 608 22.82 -9.09 20.82
C ASN A 608 22.34 -9.68 22.15
N ASP A 609 23.09 -9.53 23.24
CA ASP A 609 22.65 -9.99 24.56
C ASP A 609 21.39 -9.23 25.02
N VAL A 610 21.29 -7.93 24.75
CA VAL A 610 20.05 -7.16 24.99
C VAL A 610 18.88 -7.71 24.16
N LEU A 611 19.07 -7.99 22.87
CA LEU A 611 18.00 -8.53 22.00
C LEU A 611 17.53 -9.92 22.44
N ASN A 612 18.44 -10.79 22.84
CA ASN A 612 18.13 -12.18 23.22
C ASN A 612 17.41 -12.28 24.58
N ASN A 613 17.43 -11.22 25.39
CA ASN A 613 16.92 -11.22 26.75
C ASN A 613 15.80 -10.19 26.96
N PHE A 614 15.12 -9.78 25.89
CA PHE A 614 14.11 -8.72 25.88
C PHE A 614 13.02 -8.86 26.96
N ASP A 615 12.55 -10.09 27.15
CA ASP A 615 11.46 -10.43 28.07
C ASP A 615 11.95 -10.93 29.44
N THR A 616 13.26 -10.83 29.71
CA THR A 616 13.83 -11.23 31.00
C THR A 616 13.75 -10.10 32.03
N PRO A 617 13.61 -10.42 33.32
CA PRO A 617 13.67 -9.41 34.38
C PRO A 617 14.98 -8.60 34.32
N ALA A 618 14.88 -7.27 34.31
CA ALA A 618 16.04 -6.38 34.18
C ALA A 618 17.06 -6.57 35.32
N LYS A 619 16.58 -6.97 36.51
CA LYS A 619 17.40 -7.31 37.68
C LYS A 619 18.30 -8.54 37.49
N ASP A 620 17.97 -9.42 36.56
CA ASP A 620 18.77 -10.62 36.26
C ASP A 620 19.89 -10.31 35.24
N LYS A 621 19.89 -9.08 34.69
CA LYS A 621 20.77 -8.59 33.63
C LYS A 621 21.40 -7.23 33.95
N LEU A 622 21.79 -7.01 35.20
CA LEU A 622 22.37 -5.74 35.66
C LEU A 622 23.65 -5.37 34.90
N GLU A 623 24.41 -6.35 34.41
CA GLU A 623 25.63 -6.18 33.62
C GLU A 623 25.39 -5.43 32.29
N LEU A 624 24.15 -5.43 31.78
CA LEU A 624 23.77 -4.71 30.56
C LEU A 624 23.34 -3.25 30.82
N LEU A 625 23.18 -2.88 32.09
CA LEU A 625 22.61 -1.61 32.53
C LEU A 625 23.69 -0.69 33.11
N SER A 626 23.51 0.62 32.93
CA SER A 626 24.34 1.61 33.60
C SER A 626 23.98 1.71 35.08
N VAL A 627 24.90 2.17 35.93
CA VAL A 627 24.64 2.35 37.37
C VAL A 627 23.40 3.23 37.62
N GLU A 628 23.27 4.33 36.87
CA GLU A 628 22.10 5.22 36.92
C GLU A 628 20.80 4.49 36.53
N THR A 629 20.85 3.59 35.53
CA THR A 629 19.69 2.79 35.14
C THR A 629 19.33 1.78 36.24
N GLN A 630 20.32 1.15 36.87
CA GLN A 630 20.10 0.17 37.95
C GLN A 630 19.43 0.81 39.17
N GLU A 631 19.80 2.05 39.52
CA GLU A 631 19.21 2.80 40.63
C GLU A 631 17.74 3.21 40.38
N ASN A 632 17.33 3.29 39.11
CA ASN A 632 15.98 3.71 38.71
C ASN A 632 15.08 2.55 38.25
N LEU A 633 15.49 1.30 38.48
CA LEU A 633 14.65 0.13 38.15
C LEU A 633 13.41 0.06 39.04
N ASN A 634 12.27 -0.23 38.44
CA ASN A 634 11.04 -0.53 39.14
C ASN A 634 10.88 -2.03 39.37
N ASP A 635 10.15 -2.40 40.42
CA ASP A 635 9.78 -3.80 40.66
C ASP A 635 8.95 -4.35 39.49
N GLY A 636 9.43 -5.46 38.90
CA GLY A 636 8.78 -6.09 37.75
C GLY A 636 9.28 -5.63 36.39
N ASP A 637 10.23 -4.69 36.33
CA ASP A 637 10.84 -4.29 35.06
C ASP A 637 11.49 -5.47 34.34
N ILE A 638 11.14 -5.62 33.06
CA ILE A 638 11.88 -6.43 32.08
C ILE A 638 12.76 -5.52 31.22
N LEU A 639 13.76 -6.09 30.54
CA LEU A 639 14.67 -5.29 29.70
C LEU A 639 13.93 -4.47 28.63
N PHE A 640 12.82 -4.99 28.07
CA PHE A 640 11.97 -4.23 27.16
C PHE A 640 11.45 -2.93 27.79
N SER A 641 10.89 -2.98 29.00
CA SER A 641 10.32 -1.81 29.67
C SER A 641 11.38 -0.71 29.88
N VAL A 642 12.60 -1.10 30.23
CA VAL A 642 13.75 -0.21 30.41
C VAL A 642 14.16 0.45 29.07
N LEU A 643 14.13 -0.30 27.97
CA LEU A 643 14.37 0.22 26.61
C LEU A 643 13.25 1.15 26.13
N GLN A 644 12.00 0.78 26.38
CA GLN A 644 10.81 1.55 26.01
C GLN A 644 10.80 2.92 26.69
N ARG A 645 11.12 2.96 27.99
CA ARG A 645 11.27 4.22 28.76
C ARG A 645 12.52 5.02 28.39
N ARG A 646 13.44 4.41 27.63
CA ARG A 646 14.74 4.95 27.19
C ARG A 646 15.77 5.11 28.30
N ASP A 647 15.56 4.42 29.43
CA ASP A 647 16.53 4.33 30.53
C ASP A 647 17.76 3.53 30.08
N LEU A 648 17.57 2.57 29.18
CA LEU A 648 18.61 1.92 28.37
C LEU A 648 18.46 2.37 26.91
N ARG A 649 19.56 2.79 26.26
CA ARG A 649 19.55 3.23 24.85
C ARG A 649 20.69 2.62 24.06
N ILE A 650 20.34 1.88 23.02
CA ILE A 650 21.27 1.37 22.00
C ILE A 650 21.55 2.48 20.98
N SER A 651 22.78 3.00 20.93
CA SER A 651 23.14 4.18 20.14
C SER A 651 24.42 3.99 19.33
N TYR A 652 24.28 3.79 18.01
CA TYR A 652 25.41 3.74 17.07
C TYR A 652 26.31 4.97 17.17
N ARG A 653 25.72 6.18 17.23
CA ARG A 653 26.50 7.42 17.31
C ARG A 653 27.38 7.49 18.56
N LYS A 654 26.85 7.05 19.70
CA LYS A 654 27.54 7.15 21.00
C LYS A 654 28.56 6.04 21.19
N GLU A 655 28.23 4.83 20.76
CA GLU A 655 28.97 3.62 21.10
C GLU A 655 29.88 3.12 19.98
N VAL A 656 29.63 3.55 18.73
CA VAL A 656 30.42 3.14 17.55
C VAL A 656 31.03 4.36 16.87
N GLU A 657 30.21 5.28 16.34
CA GLU A 657 30.70 6.40 15.52
C GLU A 657 31.69 7.29 16.27
N LYS A 658 31.31 7.75 17.47
CA LYS A 658 32.17 8.64 18.27
C LYS A 658 33.49 7.97 18.66
N PRO A 659 33.52 6.76 19.27
CA PRO A 659 34.78 6.10 19.60
C PRO A 659 35.66 5.80 18.39
N LEU A 660 35.08 5.39 17.25
CA LEU A 660 35.86 5.17 16.03
C LEU A 660 36.45 6.48 15.48
N LYS A 661 35.68 7.56 15.48
CA LYS A 661 36.18 8.89 15.08
C LYS A 661 37.27 9.40 16.01
N GLU A 662 37.19 9.09 17.32
CA GLU A 662 38.24 9.40 18.30
C GLU A 662 39.52 8.56 18.08
N LEU A 663 39.38 7.28 17.74
CA LEU A 663 40.50 6.38 17.46
C LEU A 663 41.24 6.74 16.17
N PHE A 664 40.50 7.19 15.15
CA PHE A 664 40.99 7.60 13.84
C PHE A 664 41.02 9.14 13.68
N GLN A 665 41.37 9.89 14.71
CA GLN A 665 41.57 11.35 14.61
C GLN A 665 42.82 11.71 13.78
N GLY A 666 42.84 12.94 13.27
CA GLY A 666 43.97 13.48 12.50
C GLY A 666 43.61 13.76 11.04
N HIS A 667 44.40 14.61 10.37
CA HIS A 667 44.20 14.92 8.96
C HIS A 667 44.37 13.67 8.08
N ASP A 668 45.39 12.86 8.37
CA ASP A 668 45.78 11.72 7.53
C ASP A 668 44.74 10.58 7.49
N LEU A 669 43.77 10.59 8.41
CA LEU A 669 42.71 9.57 8.49
C LEU A 669 41.33 10.13 8.10
N GLU A 670 41.28 11.32 7.50
CA GLU A 670 40.01 11.93 7.08
C GLU A 670 39.28 11.12 6.03
N ALA A 671 39.99 10.61 5.02
CA ALA A 671 39.40 9.76 3.97
C ALA A 671 38.72 8.51 4.58
N LEU A 672 39.38 7.86 5.55
CA LEU A 672 38.80 6.73 6.27
C LEU A 672 37.54 7.11 7.04
N ARG A 673 37.54 8.22 7.77
CA ARG A 673 36.35 8.70 8.50
C ARG A 673 35.18 8.99 7.55
N ASN A 674 35.45 9.62 6.40
CA ASN A 674 34.45 9.87 5.38
C ASN A 674 33.87 8.57 4.82
N LYS A 675 34.71 7.54 4.64
CA LYS A 675 34.25 6.21 4.23
C LYS A 675 33.37 5.54 5.29
N LEU A 676 33.73 5.64 6.57
CA LEU A 676 32.89 5.15 7.68
C LEU A 676 31.54 5.87 7.73
N ASP A 677 31.51 7.19 7.48
CA ASP A 677 30.28 7.96 7.38
C ASP A 677 29.44 7.54 6.16
N ALA A 678 30.07 7.20 5.04
CA ALA A 678 29.40 6.65 3.86
C ALA A 678 28.75 5.28 4.14
N ILE A 679 29.46 4.35 4.80
CA ILE A 679 28.92 3.04 5.22
C ILE A 679 27.72 3.25 6.14
N HIS A 680 27.83 4.14 7.14
CA HIS A 680 26.71 4.45 8.03
C HIS A 680 25.50 5.01 7.26
N SER A 681 25.71 5.93 6.32
CA SER A 681 24.65 6.51 5.49
C SER A 681 23.93 5.45 4.65
N GLU A 682 24.70 4.56 4.00
CA GLU A 682 24.19 3.46 3.17
C GLU A 682 23.27 2.54 3.97
N HIS A 683 23.77 1.94 5.06
CA HIS A 683 23.01 0.99 5.86
C HIS A 683 21.84 1.64 6.62
N ARG A 684 21.94 2.92 6.99
CA ARG A 684 20.84 3.63 7.69
C ARG A 684 19.60 3.75 6.80
N SER A 685 19.78 3.80 5.49
CA SER A 685 18.68 3.93 4.54
C SER A 685 17.79 2.69 4.43
N SER A 686 18.30 1.51 4.82
CA SER A 686 17.56 0.23 4.88
C SER A 686 16.91 -0.02 6.26
N ARG A 687 16.87 0.97 7.14
CA ARG A 687 16.26 0.81 8.48
C ARG A 687 14.74 0.77 8.40
N LEU A 688 14.17 -0.38 8.74
CA LEU A 688 12.73 -0.56 8.89
C LEU A 688 12.21 -0.05 10.23
N PHE A 689 10.98 0.46 10.20
CA PHE A 689 10.21 0.81 11.39
C PHE A 689 8.73 0.83 11.04
N VAL A 690 7.89 0.62 12.06
CA VAL A 690 6.44 0.69 12.01
C VAL A 690 5.99 2.01 12.63
N ALA A 691 5.17 2.76 11.89
CA ALA A 691 4.50 3.96 12.39
C ALA A 691 2.99 3.73 12.45
N LEU A 692 2.35 4.20 13.53
CA LEU A 692 0.93 3.99 13.81
C LEU A 692 0.14 5.30 13.83
N HIS A 693 -0.99 5.30 13.13
CA HIS A 693 -2.08 6.21 13.41
C HIS A 693 -3.37 5.40 13.52
N MET A 694 -4.39 5.88 14.24
CA MET A 694 -5.60 5.09 14.43
C MET A 694 -6.86 5.92 14.53
N HIS A 695 -7.96 5.33 14.09
CA HIS A 695 -9.30 5.68 14.52
C HIS A 695 -9.52 5.04 15.90
N ALA A 696 -8.93 5.66 16.92
CA ALA A 696 -8.88 5.15 18.29
C ALA A 696 -10.27 4.85 18.87
N GLY A 697 -11.33 5.54 18.43
CA GLY A 697 -12.71 5.26 18.86
C GLY A 697 -13.27 3.91 18.44
N ASP A 698 -12.75 3.34 17.35
CA ASP A 698 -13.20 2.07 16.77
C ASP A 698 -12.19 0.94 16.96
N GLY A 699 -11.02 1.24 17.54
CA GLY A 699 -9.90 0.32 17.63
C GLY A 699 -9.20 0.03 16.30
N ASN A 700 -9.53 0.77 15.22
CA ASN A 700 -8.94 0.58 13.90
C ASN A 700 -7.57 1.28 13.80
N VAL A 701 -6.50 0.48 13.73
CA VAL A 701 -5.10 0.90 13.72
C VAL A 701 -4.50 0.75 12.33
N HIS A 702 -4.00 1.85 11.79
CA HIS A 702 -3.28 1.92 10.53
C HIS A 702 -1.77 1.79 10.75
N THR A 703 -1.21 0.69 10.28
CA THR A 703 0.19 0.29 10.40
C THR A 703 0.93 0.61 9.11
N ASN A 704 1.97 1.46 9.19
CA ASN A 704 2.68 1.95 8.01
C ASN A 704 4.18 1.62 8.11
N ILE A 705 4.72 0.99 7.08
CA ILE A 705 6.13 0.56 7.01
C ILE A 705 6.76 1.16 5.75
N PRO A 706 7.55 2.25 5.86
CA PRO A 706 8.28 2.81 4.73
C PRO A 706 9.38 1.85 4.27
N VAL A 707 9.41 1.53 2.96
CA VAL A 707 10.39 0.57 2.40
C VAL A 707 10.94 1.02 1.05
N ASN A 708 12.17 0.62 0.73
CA ASN A 708 12.78 0.87 -0.58
C ASN A 708 12.51 -0.32 -1.50
N SER A 709 11.74 -0.12 -2.58
CA SER A 709 11.34 -1.21 -3.48
C SER A 709 12.47 -1.90 -4.24
N ASN A 710 13.66 -1.28 -4.31
CA ASN A 710 14.85 -1.87 -4.94
C ASN A 710 15.67 -2.77 -4.00
N ASP A 711 15.36 -2.78 -2.70
CA ASP A 711 16.09 -3.55 -1.70
C ASP A 711 15.29 -4.82 -1.38
N TYR A 712 15.63 -5.91 -2.06
CA TYR A 712 14.92 -7.19 -1.96
C TYR A 712 14.92 -7.75 -0.53
N ALA A 713 16.04 -7.61 0.20
CA ALA A 713 16.13 -8.05 1.59
C ALA A 713 15.26 -7.19 2.52
N MET A 714 15.22 -5.88 2.29
CA MET A 714 14.35 -4.97 3.03
C MET A 714 12.87 -5.25 2.76
N MET A 715 12.49 -5.58 1.52
CA MET A 715 11.11 -5.96 1.18
C MET A 715 10.68 -7.22 1.94
N HIS A 716 11.51 -8.27 1.93
CA HIS A 716 11.23 -9.51 2.68
C HIS A 716 11.14 -9.29 4.19
N GLU A 717 12.06 -8.52 4.77
CA GLU A 717 11.99 -8.23 6.20
C GLU A 717 10.76 -7.38 6.55
N ALA A 718 10.33 -6.50 5.64
CA ALA A 718 9.09 -5.75 5.84
C ALA A 718 7.86 -6.67 5.78
N GLU A 719 7.83 -7.66 4.91
CA GLU A 719 6.78 -8.69 4.90
C GLU A 719 6.76 -9.51 6.20
N ASN A 720 7.92 -9.89 6.74
CA ASN A 720 8.02 -10.53 8.06
C ASN A 720 7.44 -9.66 9.17
N ILE A 721 7.69 -8.34 9.13
CA ILE A 721 7.10 -7.40 10.08
C ILE A 721 5.57 -7.38 9.95
N VAL A 722 5.03 -7.44 8.73
CA VAL A 722 3.57 -7.55 8.54
C VAL A 722 3.06 -8.85 9.13
N ASP A 723 3.75 -9.98 8.95
CA ASP A 723 3.38 -11.26 9.56
C ASP A 723 3.30 -11.13 11.09
N GLU A 724 4.30 -10.52 11.73
CA GLU A 724 4.31 -10.28 13.18
C GLU A 724 3.14 -9.39 13.62
N VAL A 725 2.80 -8.35 12.84
CA VAL A 725 1.67 -7.45 13.10
C VAL A 725 0.33 -8.19 13.03
N MET A 726 0.13 -9.03 12.01
CA MET A 726 -1.11 -9.77 11.82
C MET A 726 -1.30 -10.82 12.93
N ILE A 727 -0.25 -11.57 13.25
CA ILE A 727 -0.24 -12.53 14.38
C ILE A 727 -0.56 -11.81 15.69
N LEU A 728 0.02 -10.63 15.92
CA LEU A 728 -0.25 -9.83 17.10
C LEU A 728 -1.72 -9.42 17.18
N ALA A 729 -2.29 -8.93 16.07
CA ALA A 729 -3.69 -8.51 16.01
C ALA A 729 -4.64 -9.67 16.33
N GLU A 730 -4.44 -10.83 15.73
CA GLU A 730 -5.25 -12.03 15.99
C GLU A 730 -5.14 -12.52 17.44
N ARG A 731 -3.91 -12.57 17.98
CA ARG A 731 -3.65 -12.97 19.37
C ARG A 731 -4.37 -12.10 20.39
N LEU A 732 -4.55 -10.81 20.08
CA LEU A 732 -5.27 -9.85 20.92
C LEU A 732 -6.79 -9.89 20.71
N GLY A 733 -7.31 -10.81 19.88
CA GLY A 733 -8.74 -10.94 19.60
C GLY A 733 -9.25 -9.97 18.53
N GLY A 734 -8.35 -9.29 17.82
CA GLY A 734 -8.67 -8.37 16.73
C GLY A 734 -9.07 -9.04 15.42
N VAL A 735 -9.03 -8.25 14.34
CA VAL A 735 -9.15 -8.71 12.95
C VAL A 735 -8.09 -8.07 12.06
N ILE A 736 -7.72 -8.77 11.00
CA ILE A 736 -6.66 -8.39 10.06
C ILE A 736 -7.05 -7.24 9.12
N SER A 737 -8.33 -6.87 9.06
CA SER A 737 -8.80 -5.78 8.19
C SER A 737 -10.02 -5.05 8.75
N GLY A 738 -9.89 -3.73 8.87
CA GLY A 738 -10.95 -2.85 9.37
C GLY A 738 -11.76 -2.20 8.25
N GLU A 739 -11.11 -1.58 7.28
CA GLU A 739 -11.77 -0.76 6.24
C GLU A 739 -11.18 -0.87 4.83
N HIS A 740 -9.94 -1.32 4.65
CA HIS A 740 -9.33 -1.35 3.31
C HIS A 740 -9.70 -2.58 2.47
N GLY A 741 -10.19 -3.66 3.10
CA GLY A 741 -10.48 -4.94 2.45
C GLY A 741 -9.34 -5.96 2.58
N ILE A 742 -9.31 -6.96 1.72
CA ILE A 742 -8.31 -8.04 1.72
C ILE A 742 -7.45 -8.01 0.46
N GLY A 743 -8.09 -7.88 -0.71
CA GLY A 743 -7.42 -7.86 -2.01
C GLY A 743 -6.35 -8.94 -2.19
N LEU A 744 -5.14 -8.51 -2.53
CA LEU A 744 -3.93 -9.32 -2.64
C LEU A 744 -3.09 -9.29 -1.37
N THR A 745 -2.95 -8.12 -0.75
CA THR A 745 -1.95 -7.89 0.31
C THR A 745 -2.23 -8.70 1.57
N LYS A 746 -3.50 -9.01 1.84
CA LYS A 746 -3.90 -9.71 3.07
C LYS A 746 -4.42 -11.13 2.86
N MET A 747 -4.41 -11.63 1.62
CA MET A 747 -4.99 -12.94 1.31
C MET A 747 -4.36 -14.07 2.14
N LYS A 748 -3.03 -14.01 2.35
CA LYS A 748 -2.28 -15.04 3.10
C LYS A 748 -2.65 -15.14 4.59
N TYR A 749 -3.34 -14.15 5.14
CA TYR A 749 -3.76 -14.11 6.55
C TYR A 749 -5.22 -14.52 6.75
N LEU A 750 -5.99 -14.71 5.68
CA LEU A 750 -7.35 -15.22 5.82
C LEU A 750 -7.33 -16.69 6.22
N ASP A 751 -8.20 -17.05 7.17
CA ASP A 751 -8.40 -18.44 7.51
C ASP A 751 -9.08 -19.20 6.35
N GLN A 752 -8.78 -20.49 6.26
CA GLN A 752 -9.28 -21.33 5.17
C GLN A 752 -10.81 -21.41 5.13
N ALA A 753 -11.50 -21.35 6.27
CA ALA A 753 -12.97 -21.43 6.29
C ALA A 753 -13.60 -20.17 5.69
N THR A 754 -13.05 -18.99 5.94
CA THR A 754 -13.47 -17.74 5.29
C THR A 754 -13.24 -17.80 3.77
N ILE A 755 -12.10 -18.33 3.33
CA ILE A 755 -11.79 -18.51 1.90
C ILE A 755 -12.77 -19.50 1.26
N ASP A 756 -13.02 -20.64 1.90
CA ASP A 756 -13.92 -21.69 1.40
C ASP A 756 -15.35 -21.19 1.29
N ALA A 757 -15.84 -20.45 2.29
CA ALA A 757 -17.18 -19.86 2.28
C ALA A 757 -17.36 -18.88 1.12
N PHE A 758 -16.36 -18.01 0.88
CA PHE A 758 -16.40 -17.08 -0.25
C PHE A 758 -16.25 -17.81 -1.59
N THR A 759 -15.41 -18.83 -1.67
CA THR A 759 -15.22 -19.66 -2.87
C THR A 759 -16.52 -20.38 -3.25
N ALA A 760 -17.23 -20.95 -2.27
CA ALA A 760 -18.53 -21.59 -2.49
C ALA A 760 -19.57 -20.59 -3.03
N TYR A 761 -19.61 -19.38 -2.48
CA TYR A 761 -20.45 -18.30 -3.01
C TYR A 761 -20.06 -17.93 -4.45
N LYS A 762 -18.78 -17.73 -4.72
CA LYS A 762 -18.27 -17.41 -6.07
C LYS A 762 -18.61 -18.50 -7.08
N GLN A 763 -18.54 -19.77 -6.72
CA GLN A 763 -18.92 -20.87 -7.60
C GLN A 763 -20.41 -20.86 -7.98
N GLN A 764 -21.27 -20.28 -7.12
CA GLN A 764 -22.70 -20.14 -7.41
C GLN A 764 -22.99 -18.94 -8.32
N VAL A 765 -22.32 -17.81 -8.11
CA VAL A 765 -22.66 -16.54 -8.79
C VAL A 765 -21.76 -16.21 -9.99
N ASP A 766 -20.57 -16.81 -10.08
CA ASP A 766 -19.60 -16.61 -11.17
C ASP A 766 -18.67 -17.83 -11.36
N PRO A 767 -19.22 -19.00 -11.75
CA PRO A 767 -18.44 -20.24 -11.87
C PRO A 767 -17.32 -20.19 -12.90
N ASN A 768 -17.37 -19.25 -13.85
CA ASN A 768 -16.38 -19.09 -14.92
C ASN A 768 -15.34 -18.01 -14.62
N GLY A 769 -15.42 -17.33 -13.48
CA GLY A 769 -14.48 -16.28 -13.09
C GLY A 769 -14.50 -15.05 -14.01
N HIS A 770 -15.67 -14.60 -14.44
CA HIS A 770 -15.81 -13.42 -15.31
C HIS A 770 -15.43 -12.11 -14.61
N PHE A 771 -15.56 -12.03 -13.29
CA PHE A 771 -15.24 -10.84 -12.50
C PHE A 771 -14.04 -11.06 -11.58
N ASN A 772 -13.04 -10.17 -11.69
CA ASN A 772 -11.84 -10.17 -10.85
C ASN A 772 -11.25 -11.58 -10.68
N ALA A 773 -11.07 -12.29 -11.80
CA ALA A 773 -10.66 -13.70 -11.82
C ALA A 773 -9.45 -13.98 -10.92
N GLY A 774 -9.59 -14.99 -10.06
CA GLY A 774 -8.56 -15.42 -9.11
C GLY A 774 -8.44 -14.55 -7.86
N LYS A 775 -9.08 -13.37 -7.77
CA LYS A 775 -9.02 -12.50 -6.57
C LYS A 775 -9.86 -13.09 -5.43
N LEU A 776 -9.37 -12.94 -4.19
CA LEU A 776 -10.02 -13.45 -2.97
C LEU A 776 -10.24 -14.98 -2.95
N LEU A 777 -9.53 -15.73 -3.82
CA LEU A 777 -9.57 -17.18 -3.91
C LEU A 777 -8.20 -17.77 -3.54
N THR A 778 -8.15 -19.07 -3.22
CA THR A 778 -6.88 -19.77 -2.97
C THR A 778 -5.88 -19.56 -4.11
N GLY A 779 -4.64 -19.19 -3.75
CA GLY A 779 -3.59 -18.84 -4.72
C GLY A 779 -3.60 -17.38 -5.18
N SER A 780 -4.51 -16.55 -4.67
CA SER A 780 -4.41 -15.09 -4.71
C SER A 780 -3.36 -14.61 -3.71
N GLY A 781 -2.60 -13.59 -4.06
CA GLY A 781 -1.57 -13.03 -3.18
C GLY A 781 -0.58 -12.13 -3.90
N LEU A 782 0.54 -11.83 -3.25
CA LEU A 782 1.60 -10.97 -3.77
C LEU A 782 2.70 -11.74 -4.52
N GLU A 783 2.61 -13.07 -4.62
CA GLU A 783 3.67 -13.94 -5.17
C GLU A 783 4.01 -13.59 -6.63
N LYS A 784 3.03 -13.07 -7.38
CA LYS A 784 3.18 -12.61 -8.77
C LYS A 784 3.19 -11.09 -8.91
N ALA A 785 3.12 -10.35 -7.80
CA ALA A 785 3.01 -8.90 -7.79
C ALA A 785 4.38 -8.23 -7.65
N TYR A 786 4.61 -7.17 -8.43
CA TYR A 786 5.83 -6.37 -8.36
C TYR A 786 5.50 -4.88 -8.27
N THR A 787 6.45 -4.10 -7.77
CA THR A 787 6.39 -2.63 -7.81
C THR A 787 7.59 -2.09 -8.61
N PRO A 788 7.41 -1.05 -9.45
CA PRO A 788 8.52 -0.33 -10.07
C PRO A 788 9.46 0.28 -9.02
N SER A 789 10.71 0.52 -9.42
CA SER A 789 11.69 1.25 -8.63
C SER A 789 12.32 2.41 -9.38
N LEU A 790 11.93 3.61 -8.98
CA LEU A 790 12.54 4.85 -9.46
C LEU A 790 14.01 5.00 -9.03
N ARG A 791 14.44 4.29 -7.99
CA ARG A 791 15.86 4.28 -7.59
C ARG A 791 16.69 3.44 -8.57
N LEU A 792 16.18 2.29 -9.03
CA LEU A 792 16.86 1.50 -10.06
C LEU A 792 16.93 2.26 -11.39
N LEU A 793 15.84 2.95 -11.78
CA LEU A 793 15.86 3.82 -12.96
C LEU A 793 16.90 4.94 -12.83
N GLN A 794 16.95 5.61 -11.67
CA GLN A 794 17.94 6.66 -11.41
C GLN A 794 19.38 6.14 -11.46
N GLN A 795 19.64 4.98 -10.85
CA GLN A 795 20.96 4.35 -10.88
C GLN A 795 21.40 4.06 -12.31
N GLU A 796 20.50 3.54 -13.14
CA GLU A 796 20.83 3.24 -14.54
C GLU A 796 21.02 4.51 -15.37
N ALA A 797 20.18 5.54 -15.17
CA ALA A 797 20.35 6.83 -15.84
C ALA A 797 21.72 7.46 -15.52
N LEU A 798 22.18 7.36 -14.27
CA LEU A 798 23.53 7.81 -13.85
C LEU A 798 24.64 6.99 -14.52
N ILE A 799 24.49 5.67 -14.63
CA ILE A 799 25.45 4.79 -15.31
C ILE A 799 25.58 5.15 -16.80
N LEU A 800 24.47 5.57 -17.42
CA LEU A 800 24.43 5.99 -18.83
C LEU A 800 24.76 7.47 -19.05
N GLU A 801 25.13 8.21 -18.00
CA GLU A 801 25.39 9.65 -18.04
C GLU A 801 24.21 10.48 -18.61
N ALA A 802 22.98 9.97 -18.45
CA ALA A 802 21.75 10.59 -18.94
C ALA A 802 21.16 11.56 -17.90
N SER A 803 21.79 12.72 -17.73
CA SER A 803 21.42 13.73 -16.72
C SER A 803 19.95 14.13 -16.73
N GLU A 804 19.37 14.30 -17.93
CA GLU A 804 17.99 14.75 -18.12
C GLU A 804 16.97 13.73 -17.59
N LEU A 805 17.25 12.42 -17.74
CA LEU A 805 16.41 11.37 -17.15
C LEU A 805 16.54 11.38 -15.62
N GLY A 806 17.72 11.72 -15.10
CA GLY A 806 17.96 11.89 -13.66
C GLY A 806 17.12 13.02 -13.06
N ASP A 807 17.02 14.16 -13.75
CA ASP A 807 16.24 15.32 -13.32
C ASP A 807 14.73 15.02 -13.33
N ILE A 808 14.23 14.43 -14.42
CA ILE A 808 12.81 14.00 -14.51
C ILE A 808 12.46 13.02 -13.38
N ASN A 809 13.35 12.07 -13.07
CA ASN A 809 13.13 11.13 -11.96
C ASN A 809 13.01 11.86 -10.61
N ASN A 810 13.85 12.88 -10.38
CA ASN A 810 13.83 13.65 -9.14
C ASN A 810 12.52 14.42 -8.96
N ASP A 811 11.88 14.87 -10.04
CA ASP A 811 10.60 15.59 -9.99
C ASP A 811 9.41 14.68 -9.63
N ILE A 812 9.49 13.39 -9.96
CA ILE A 812 8.35 12.46 -9.82
C ILE A 812 8.46 11.49 -8.63
N LYS A 813 9.65 11.31 -8.06
CA LYS A 813 9.91 10.23 -7.10
C LYS A 813 9.14 10.30 -5.79
N ASP A 814 8.72 11.48 -5.38
CA ASP A 814 8.07 11.70 -4.08
C ASP A 814 6.53 11.52 -4.11
N CYS A 815 5.96 11.16 -5.27
CA CYS A 815 4.54 10.90 -5.37
C CYS A 815 4.15 9.54 -4.76
N LEU A 816 3.17 9.52 -3.86
CA LEU A 816 2.60 8.29 -3.26
C LEU A 816 1.66 7.49 -4.18
N ARG A 817 1.36 7.99 -5.39
CA ARG A 817 0.39 7.39 -6.33
C ARG A 817 -1.01 7.12 -5.73
N CYS A 818 -1.38 7.81 -4.65
CA CYS A 818 -2.65 7.59 -3.94
C CYS A 818 -3.91 8.18 -4.61
N GLY A 819 -3.75 9.01 -5.65
CA GLY A 819 -4.87 9.57 -6.40
C GLY A 819 -5.50 10.84 -5.81
N LYS A 820 -5.07 11.31 -4.64
CA LYS A 820 -5.56 12.57 -4.03
C LYS A 820 -5.42 13.81 -4.92
N CYS A 821 -4.53 13.79 -5.91
CA CYS A 821 -4.36 14.89 -6.87
C CYS A 821 -5.45 14.94 -7.96
N LYS A 822 -6.18 13.84 -8.21
CA LYS A 822 -7.17 13.76 -9.29
C LYS A 822 -8.29 14.82 -9.22
N PRO A 823 -8.94 15.05 -8.07
CA PRO A 823 -10.16 15.87 -8.01
C PRO A 823 -9.91 17.36 -8.25
N GLU A 824 -8.75 17.84 -7.80
CA GLU A 824 -8.35 19.25 -7.91
C GLU A 824 -7.64 19.55 -9.24
N CYS A 825 -7.39 18.53 -10.06
CA CYS A 825 -6.62 18.65 -11.29
C CYS A 825 -7.55 18.96 -12.48
N THR A 826 -7.37 20.13 -13.09
CA THR A 826 -8.18 20.54 -14.26
C THR A 826 -7.92 19.71 -15.51
N THR A 827 -6.82 18.93 -15.53
CA THR A 827 -6.50 17.97 -16.60
C THR A 827 -6.87 16.53 -16.22
N HIS A 828 -7.65 16.35 -15.15
CA HIS A 828 -8.34 15.10 -14.82
C HIS A 828 -9.85 15.30 -14.91
N VAL A 829 -10.39 15.13 -16.11
CA VAL A 829 -11.82 15.23 -16.42
C VAL A 829 -12.28 13.88 -16.97
N PRO A 830 -12.71 12.94 -16.11
CA PRO A 830 -13.15 11.60 -16.54
C PRO A 830 -14.21 11.65 -17.63
N ARG A 831 -15.16 12.60 -17.54
CA ARG A 831 -16.22 12.79 -18.54
C ARG A 831 -15.68 13.02 -19.96
N ALA A 832 -14.52 13.66 -20.08
CA ALA A 832 -13.85 13.93 -21.36
C ALA A 832 -12.78 12.87 -21.70
N ASN A 833 -12.62 11.80 -20.91
CA ASN A 833 -11.47 10.88 -20.97
C ASN A 833 -10.11 11.57 -20.85
N LEU A 834 -10.07 12.75 -20.23
CA LEU A 834 -8.85 13.48 -19.95
C LEU A 834 -8.32 13.02 -18.59
N LEU A 835 -7.29 12.16 -18.57
CA LEU A 835 -6.84 11.47 -17.35
C LEU A 835 -5.42 11.88 -16.92
N TYR A 836 -5.00 13.10 -17.24
CA TYR A 836 -3.65 13.61 -17.07
C TYR A 836 -3.38 14.18 -15.66
N SER A 837 -3.99 13.58 -14.63
CA SER A 837 -3.65 13.91 -13.24
C SER A 837 -2.17 13.68 -12.94
N PRO A 838 -1.57 14.43 -11.98
CA PRO A 838 -0.17 14.21 -11.59
C PRO A 838 0.18 12.75 -11.31
N ARG A 839 -0.70 11.99 -10.62
CA ARG A 839 -0.54 10.55 -10.44
C ARG A 839 -0.36 9.81 -11.76
N ASN A 840 -1.30 9.98 -12.69
CA ASN A 840 -1.32 9.20 -13.92
C ASN A 840 -0.15 9.57 -14.83
N LYS A 841 0.23 10.85 -14.87
CA LYS A 841 1.44 11.31 -15.55
C LYS A 841 2.69 10.66 -15.00
N ILE A 842 2.87 10.66 -13.67
CA ILE A 842 4.03 10.05 -13.03
C ILE A 842 4.14 8.56 -13.35
N LEU A 843 3.01 7.85 -13.38
CA LEU A 843 2.98 6.45 -13.78
C LEU A 843 3.42 6.25 -15.25
N ALA A 844 2.93 7.09 -16.16
CA ALA A 844 3.30 7.05 -17.58
C ALA A 844 4.76 7.44 -17.80
N THR A 845 5.20 8.58 -17.26
CA THR A 845 6.58 9.09 -17.34
C THR A 845 7.58 8.03 -16.89
N GLY A 846 7.34 7.34 -15.78
CA GLY A 846 8.24 6.28 -15.31
C GLY A 846 8.45 5.15 -16.32
N LEU A 847 7.41 4.73 -17.05
CA LEU A 847 7.52 3.68 -18.07
C LEU A 847 8.04 4.20 -19.40
N ILE A 848 7.79 5.46 -19.76
CA ILE A 848 8.40 6.06 -20.95
C ILE A 848 9.91 6.23 -20.73
N MET A 849 10.34 6.64 -19.54
CA MET A 849 11.77 6.68 -19.15
C MET A 849 12.41 5.29 -19.23
N GLU A 850 11.72 4.27 -18.72
CA GLU A 850 12.15 2.88 -18.87
C GLU A 850 12.29 2.46 -20.34
N ALA A 851 11.35 2.88 -21.21
CA ALA A 851 11.41 2.60 -22.63
C ALA A 851 12.64 3.25 -23.29
N PHE A 852 12.96 4.50 -22.95
CA PHE A 852 14.19 5.15 -23.42
C PHE A 852 15.46 4.44 -22.95
N LEU A 853 15.54 4.07 -21.66
CA LEU A 853 16.70 3.33 -21.14
C LEU A 853 16.89 1.99 -21.86
N TYR A 854 15.79 1.26 -22.07
CA TYR A 854 15.81 0.00 -22.81
C TYR A 854 16.31 0.17 -24.26
N GLU A 855 15.87 1.22 -24.96
CA GLU A 855 16.31 1.52 -26.32
C GLU A 855 17.79 1.88 -26.40
N GLU A 856 18.27 2.72 -25.48
CA GLU A 856 19.68 3.13 -25.39
C GLU A 856 20.60 1.94 -25.11
N GLN A 857 20.20 1.07 -24.20
CA GLN A 857 21.01 -0.10 -23.83
C GLN A 857 21.00 -1.19 -24.90
N THR A 858 19.87 -1.39 -25.60
CA THR A 858 19.79 -2.40 -26.67
C THR A 858 20.39 -1.92 -27.99
N ARG A 859 20.53 -0.60 -28.18
CA ARG A 859 21.04 0.03 -29.41
C ARG A 859 20.29 -0.39 -30.67
N ARG A 860 19.01 -0.76 -30.54
CA ARG A 860 18.13 -1.15 -31.66
C ARG A 860 17.44 0.06 -32.33
N GLY A 861 17.83 1.27 -31.93
CA GLY A 861 17.30 2.56 -32.40
C GLY A 861 16.31 3.17 -31.39
N ILE A 862 16.14 4.48 -31.45
CA ILE A 862 15.22 5.24 -30.58
C ILE A 862 13.87 5.38 -31.27
N SER A 863 12.76 5.18 -30.54
CA SER A 863 11.42 5.39 -31.11
C SER A 863 11.01 6.86 -31.03
N VAL A 864 10.68 7.46 -32.18
CA VAL A 864 10.08 8.81 -32.23
C VAL A 864 8.75 8.85 -31.47
N ARG A 865 8.03 7.73 -31.45
CA ARG A 865 6.75 7.62 -30.74
C ARG A 865 6.93 7.83 -29.23
N HIS A 866 7.98 7.30 -28.61
CA HIS A 866 8.20 7.53 -27.17
C HIS A 866 8.40 9.01 -26.84
N PHE A 867 8.99 9.80 -27.75
CA PHE A 867 9.04 11.25 -27.60
C PHE A 867 7.66 11.90 -27.78
N GLU A 868 6.85 11.44 -28.73
CA GLU A 868 5.47 11.91 -28.90
C GLU A 868 4.62 11.62 -27.66
N GLU A 869 4.74 10.44 -27.06
CA GLU A 869 4.06 10.06 -25.82
C GLU A 869 4.55 10.88 -24.62
N MET A 870 5.86 11.15 -24.53
CA MET A 870 6.39 12.04 -23.49
C MET A 870 5.89 13.48 -23.67
N ASN A 871 5.88 13.99 -24.90
CA ASN A 871 5.34 15.30 -25.22
C ASN A 871 3.84 15.37 -24.91
N ASP A 872 3.06 14.34 -25.23
CA ASP A 872 1.63 14.29 -24.91
C ASP A 872 1.40 14.35 -23.39
N VAL A 873 2.17 13.61 -22.60
CA VAL A 873 2.13 13.67 -21.13
C VAL A 873 2.51 15.07 -20.61
N ALA A 874 3.51 15.71 -21.23
CA ALA A 874 3.99 17.04 -20.85
C ALA A 874 3.02 18.17 -21.25
N ASP A 875 2.49 18.14 -22.48
CA ASP A 875 1.63 19.17 -23.09
C ASP A 875 0.34 19.38 -22.30
N HIS A 876 -0.19 18.32 -21.70
CA HIS A 876 -1.36 18.38 -20.82
C HIS A 876 -1.03 18.91 -19.41
N CYS A 877 0.06 19.67 -19.24
CA CYS A 877 0.33 20.44 -18.03
C CYS A 877 -0.51 21.72 -18.04
N THR A 878 -1.16 22.00 -16.92
CA THR A 878 -1.81 23.29 -16.70
C THR A 878 -0.76 24.39 -16.69
N VAL A 879 -1.02 25.44 -17.49
CA VAL A 879 -0.55 26.81 -17.23
C VAL A 879 -0.92 27.25 -15.82
#